data_AF-A0A4P5ZD52-F1
#
_entry.id   AF-A0A4P5ZD52-F1
#
_cell.length_a   1.000
_cell.length_b   1.000
_cell.length_c   1.000
_cell.angle_alpha   90.00
_cell.angle_beta   90.00
_cell.angle_gamma   90.00
#
_symmetry.space_group_name_H-M   'P 1'
#
loop_
_entity.id
_entity.type
_entity.pdbx_description
1 polymer ?
#
loop_
_entity_poly.entity_id
_entity_poly.type
_entity_poly.pdbx_seq_one_letter_code
_entity_poly.pdbx_strand_id
1 'polypeptide(L)'
;MMKQVKTKLLVGLLVAGAAFVQAQPTPADDPTGIIKKPIPERLVVVTFDDGCASHATIAAPILKKHGFGGTFYVSDAYLFRERKDWYMTWRQIRTMSEQGFEIGNHTRGHGMLSLTDVGGLQAYVWTLEDEMIANRIPKSTTFCWPFYIVNPKFYSLLSSWGYTFARGGHGRVYRPAVDNPFDVPSFAVGGVGMTMEGFISAVQQATAGRVVVLTFHGVPDMEHPPVGTDPDLFEDMVEYLKENKYRVIAMRDLTEYVDVEKAAKLPPTQVKLENRGPKLLVKGDQPYVPKKREHKSYAFPKELTAPWTVKEIYRLRLPDSVHGAVNGSTITLYVPASTNVKALAPVFELARFAKANPASGTMRDFSKPQTYTITAQDGSTRDYTVQVVPTEVPMSYAWAVSDGGNFDDASAWKNQLGAASAPVGGGNSDYVLNFYSPGKYGVTNAAAGDFVLNQLNFGKSGLTLISKGALVFARSGSYSSLPCMNSQSRAEVSIKAPIRLDADLTIDGLEADDTRVFLSGAISGKSALIKNGPHAVYLGHGTNTYTGGTIINDGSLSARPLGLGTGPVTLNNAGAIGIGGAPVTNTLTANGGSIFSGGRGHWSGPVKLNGSTKLRAEEFLEFDNKQEGISGPGGITQIGQPVGHTLKSGTIKLFGRNTYTGVTRVEMGLMEVLSSLYNNEPAHWTPANIIVNGAAGELRLHIGGPGEFTVEQAATMLRNITTGINQNGLMAGGTFGLDTSGATNAQELSASIADSKGPGGGGIVLKKCGRGTLKISGANTFSGQTILAGGALSVDSLNSVLNGRASSSLGAPRTTSDGEIMMSGGSTLIYTGKGETTDRTLNLPGARDTITLDQSGLGLWKFTSTFVISGYAENKMIILTGSNAATGELAGNLDDPYDRKGKATTALTKSGSGKWILSGRNTFTGPTKVTQGTLSLANGRSLGDKTEVDISDGAMLQLDFKGEMRVGKLSFGGKPQPSGTYDAKSAPKFIKGLGVLKN
;
A
#
# COMPACT_ATOMS: atom_id res chain seq x y z
N MET A 1 78.38 20.73 -40.89
CA MET A 1 79.63 20.64 -40.11
C MET A 1 79.36 19.76 -38.89
N MET A 2 80.12 18.66 -38.82
CA MET A 2 80.35 17.60 -37.80
C MET A 2 79.26 17.32 -36.74
N LYS A 3 78.44 16.24 -36.79
CA LYS A 3 78.66 14.76 -36.72
C LYS A 3 79.37 14.25 -35.44
N GLN A 4 78.64 13.54 -34.56
CA GLN A 4 78.65 12.06 -34.40
C GLN A 4 77.82 11.64 -33.15
N VAL A 5 76.72 10.89 -33.30
CA VAL A 5 76.52 9.42 -33.29
C VAL A 5 76.16 8.86 -31.90
N LYS A 6 74.95 8.26 -31.85
CA LYS A 6 74.30 7.51 -30.77
C LYS A 6 74.98 6.16 -30.51
N THR A 7 74.80 5.54 -29.33
CA THR A 7 74.17 4.20 -29.10
C THR A 7 74.03 3.89 -27.59
N LYS A 8 72.99 3.09 -27.24
CA LYS A 8 72.43 2.63 -25.95
C LYS A 8 73.39 1.90 -24.98
N LEU A 9 73.13 1.92 -23.66
CA LEU A 9 72.66 0.77 -22.82
C LEU A 9 72.42 1.14 -21.33
N LEU A 10 71.53 0.37 -20.70
CA LEU A 10 71.12 0.28 -19.27
C LEU A 10 72.26 0.23 -18.24
N VAL A 11 71.99 0.64 -16.99
CA VAL A 11 71.90 -0.17 -15.74
C VAL A 11 71.70 0.77 -14.53
N GLY A 12 70.94 0.31 -13.54
CA GLY A 12 70.25 1.12 -12.53
C GLY A 12 71.00 1.45 -11.25
N LEU A 13 70.28 2.12 -10.33
CA LEU A 13 70.68 2.31 -8.94
C LEU A 13 69.44 2.30 -8.03
N LEU A 14 69.51 1.49 -6.97
CA LEU A 14 68.57 1.43 -5.85
C LEU A 14 68.54 2.75 -5.05
N VAL A 15 67.35 3.15 -4.59
CA VAL A 15 67.18 3.88 -3.32
C VAL A 15 65.97 3.29 -2.59
N ALA A 16 66.20 2.90 -1.34
CA ALA A 16 65.23 2.28 -0.44
C ALA A 16 64.08 3.24 -0.08
N GLY A 17 62.84 2.81 -0.30
CA GLY A 17 61.63 3.45 0.22
C GLY A 17 61.22 2.79 1.53
N ALA A 18 61.15 3.57 2.60
CA ALA A 18 60.66 3.13 3.90
C ALA A 18 59.17 2.71 3.80
N ALA A 19 58.89 1.46 4.13
CA ALA A 19 57.53 0.96 4.28
C ALA A 19 56.93 1.49 5.59
N PHE A 20 55.85 2.27 5.50
CA PHE A 20 54.96 2.50 6.63
C PHE A 20 54.22 1.19 6.94
N VAL A 21 54.66 0.50 7.99
CA VAL A 21 53.95 -0.65 8.55
C VAL A 21 52.66 -0.14 9.17
N GLN A 22 51.53 -0.50 8.57
CA GLN A 22 50.20 -0.40 9.17
C GLN A 22 50.20 -1.31 10.40
N ALA A 23 49.98 -0.75 11.60
CA ALA A 23 49.94 -1.52 12.83
C ALA A 23 48.82 -2.58 12.74
N GLN A 24 49.21 -3.86 12.73
CA GLN A 24 48.29 -4.97 12.93
C GLN A 24 47.68 -4.85 14.34
N PRO A 25 46.39 -5.20 14.55
CA PRO A 25 45.90 -5.46 15.89
C PRO A 25 46.81 -6.50 16.52
N THR A 26 47.30 -6.24 17.73
CA THR A 26 48.10 -7.25 18.43
C THR A 26 47.18 -8.42 18.80
N PRO A 27 47.70 -9.65 19.03
CA PRO A 27 46.90 -10.75 19.59
C PRO A 27 46.13 -10.40 20.88
N ALA A 28 46.47 -9.29 21.54
CA ALA A 28 45.75 -8.75 22.69
C ALA A 28 44.43 -8.02 22.34
N ASP A 29 44.26 -7.53 21.09
CA ASP A 29 43.08 -6.76 20.64
C ASP A 29 42.00 -7.62 19.97
N ASP A 30 42.34 -8.85 19.54
CA ASP A 30 41.42 -9.86 18.98
C ASP A 30 41.86 -11.27 19.44
N PRO A 31 41.66 -11.62 20.72
CA PRO A 31 42.16 -12.88 21.29
C PRO A 31 41.48 -14.13 20.70
N THR A 32 40.37 -13.96 19.97
CA THR A 32 39.58 -15.05 19.38
C THR A 32 39.78 -15.21 17.87
N GLY A 33 40.57 -14.33 17.23
CA GLY A 33 40.86 -14.37 15.80
C GLY A 33 39.61 -14.17 14.94
N ILE A 34 38.77 -13.21 15.32
CA ILE A 34 37.56 -12.78 14.59
C ILE A 34 37.92 -11.96 13.35
N ILE A 35 39.01 -11.20 13.39
CA ILE A 35 39.44 -10.32 12.31
C ILE A 35 40.22 -11.13 11.27
N LYS A 36 39.58 -11.42 10.13
CA LYS A 36 40.20 -12.15 8.99
C LYS A 36 41.20 -11.30 8.23
N LYS A 37 40.90 -10.01 8.11
CA LYS A 37 41.70 -9.02 7.40
C LYS A 37 41.73 -7.73 8.23
N PRO A 38 42.88 -7.02 8.31
CA PRO A 38 42.93 -5.73 9.00
C PRO A 38 41.86 -4.76 8.50
N ILE A 39 41.10 -4.19 9.44
CA ILE A 39 40.10 -3.16 9.15
C ILE A 39 40.84 -1.83 8.95
N PRO A 40 40.79 -1.23 7.75
CA PRO A 40 41.52 -0.01 7.45
C PRO A 40 40.88 1.21 8.14
N GLU A 41 41.63 2.29 8.25
CA GLU A 41 41.05 3.61 8.50
C GLU A 41 40.09 4.00 7.37
N ARG A 42 39.13 4.88 7.70
CA ARG A 42 38.12 5.44 6.80
C ARG A 42 37.17 4.42 6.19
N LEU A 43 36.92 3.29 6.87
CA LEU A 43 35.87 2.33 6.49
C LEU A 43 34.52 2.73 7.08
N VAL A 44 33.54 2.97 6.21
CA VAL A 44 32.17 3.37 6.57
C VAL A 44 31.16 2.43 5.92
N VAL A 45 30.11 2.09 6.67
CA VAL A 45 28.91 1.43 6.16
C VAL A 45 27.77 2.45 6.17
N VAL A 46 27.04 2.56 5.07
CA VAL A 46 25.86 3.42 4.96
C VAL A 46 24.63 2.55 4.80
N THR A 47 23.65 2.74 5.68
CA THR A 47 22.40 1.99 5.70
C THR A 47 21.18 2.91 5.62
N PHE A 48 20.13 2.45 4.95
CA PHE A 48 18.86 3.17 4.78
C PHE A 48 17.68 2.31 5.23
N ASP A 49 16.78 2.88 6.02
CA ASP A 49 15.67 2.16 6.63
C ASP A 49 14.33 2.53 5.99
N ASP A 50 13.34 1.64 6.15
CA ASP A 50 11.91 1.79 5.81
C ASP A 50 11.50 1.71 4.34
N GLY A 51 12.47 1.62 3.42
CA GLY A 51 12.16 1.44 2.00
C GLY A 51 11.51 2.66 1.33
N CYS A 52 11.84 3.89 1.76
CA CYS A 52 11.33 5.13 1.18
C CYS A 52 11.64 5.25 -0.33
N ALA A 53 10.74 5.84 -1.12
CA ALA A 53 10.90 6.02 -2.57
C ALA A 53 12.19 6.78 -2.92
N SER A 54 12.59 7.72 -2.06
CA SER A 54 13.84 8.48 -2.16
C SER A 54 15.09 7.61 -2.17
N HIS A 55 15.05 6.39 -1.63
CA HIS A 55 16.16 5.45 -1.70
C HIS A 55 16.52 5.12 -3.15
N ALA A 56 15.53 4.76 -3.97
CA ALA A 56 15.72 4.41 -5.37
C ALA A 56 15.90 5.64 -6.27
N THR A 57 15.24 6.75 -5.96
CA THR A 57 15.20 7.92 -6.84
C THR A 57 16.29 8.95 -6.56
N ILE A 58 16.88 8.93 -5.36
CA ILE A 58 17.88 9.94 -4.92
C ILE A 58 19.12 9.25 -4.33
N ALA A 59 18.98 8.50 -3.24
CA ALA A 59 20.13 8.01 -2.47
C ALA A 59 21.01 7.02 -3.27
N ALA A 60 20.41 5.99 -3.86
CA ALA A 60 21.13 4.99 -4.66
C ALA A 60 21.81 5.61 -5.91
N PRO A 61 21.15 6.49 -6.70
CA PRO A 61 21.82 7.22 -7.77
C PRO A 61 23.04 8.04 -7.31
N ILE A 62 22.95 8.75 -6.18
CA ILE A 62 24.07 9.53 -5.62
C ILE A 62 25.22 8.60 -5.22
N LEU A 63 24.95 7.55 -4.44
CA LEU A 63 26.00 6.60 -4.04
C LEU A 63 26.69 5.97 -5.26
N LYS A 64 25.90 5.55 -6.26
CA LYS A 64 26.42 4.96 -7.50
C LYS A 64 27.30 5.94 -8.28
N LYS A 65 26.90 7.21 -8.39
CA LYS A 65 27.70 8.28 -9.02
C LYS A 65 29.09 8.40 -8.39
N HIS A 66 29.21 8.19 -7.08
CA HIS A 66 30.47 8.28 -6.36
C HIS A 66 31.24 6.94 -6.22
N GLY A 67 30.69 5.85 -6.76
CA GLY A 67 31.28 4.50 -6.71
C GLY A 67 31.20 3.86 -5.32
N PHE A 68 30.16 4.18 -4.56
CA PHE A 68 29.94 3.67 -3.21
C PHE A 68 28.85 2.59 -3.16
N GLY A 69 29.03 1.63 -2.24
CA GLY A 69 27.99 0.67 -1.88
C GLY A 69 27.03 1.23 -0.83
N GLY A 70 26.04 0.42 -0.45
CA GLY A 70 25.08 0.74 0.60
C GLY A 70 24.08 -0.39 0.83
N THR A 71 23.47 -0.40 2.01
CA THR A 71 22.45 -1.37 2.41
C THR A 71 21.12 -0.69 2.61
N PHE A 72 20.08 -1.20 1.97
CA PHE A 72 18.71 -0.70 2.07
C PHE A 72 17.86 -1.75 2.79
N TYR A 73 17.54 -1.49 4.05
CA TYR A 73 16.70 -2.32 4.89
C TYR A 73 15.24 -2.03 4.57
N VAL A 74 14.61 -2.96 3.85
CA VAL A 74 13.22 -2.81 3.41
C VAL A 74 12.28 -3.38 4.46
N SER A 75 11.23 -2.62 4.81
CA SER A 75 10.02 -3.12 5.44
C SER A 75 8.85 -2.88 4.48
N ASP A 76 7.76 -3.62 4.62
CA ASP A 76 6.50 -3.38 3.92
C ASP A 76 5.49 -2.60 4.79
N ALA A 77 6.01 -1.80 5.73
CA ALA A 77 5.25 -1.11 6.76
C ALA A 77 4.63 0.22 6.31
N TYR A 78 3.87 0.85 7.20
CA TYR A 78 3.33 2.20 6.99
C TYR A 78 2.48 2.28 5.70
N LEU A 79 2.79 3.25 4.83
CA LEU A 79 2.21 3.38 3.51
C LEU A 79 3.09 2.76 2.41
N PHE A 80 4.00 1.82 2.75
CA PHE A 80 4.90 1.17 1.80
C PHE A 80 4.17 0.48 0.66
N ARG A 81 3.10 -0.27 0.96
CA ARG A 81 2.33 -1.00 -0.05
C ARG A 81 1.53 -0.04 -0.93
N GLU A 82 1.52 1.26 -0.61
CA GLU A 82 0.41 2.12 -1.00
C GLU A 82 0.73 3.46 -1.61
N ARG A 83 1.65 4.18 -0.99
CA ARG A 83 2.14 5.46 -1.45
C ARG A 83 3.46 5.21 -2.11
N LYS A 84 3.43 4.72 -3.34
CA LYS A 84 4.67 4.50 -4.11
C LYS A 84 5.33 5.79 -4.59
N ASP A 85 4.65 6.92 -4.40
CA ASP A 85 5.24 8.24 -4.42
C ASP A 85 6.09 8.53 -3.17
N TRP A 86 5.88 7.82 -2.05
CA TRP A 86 6.63 7.95 -0.79
C TRP A 86 7.54 6.76 -0.46
N TYR A 87 7.21 5.57 -0.96
CA TYR A 87 7.91 4.30 -0.73
C TYR A 87 8.26 3.59 -2.04
N MET A 88 9.29 2.75 -2.03
CA MET A 88 9.71 2.05 -3.24
C MET A 88 8.71 0.99 -3.71
N THR A 89 8.63 0.81 -5.01
CA THR A 89 8.04 -0.37 -5.63
C THR A 89 8.98 -1.57 -5.52
N TRP A 90 8.44 -2.78 -5.53
CA TRP A 90 9.24 -4.01 -5.63
C TRP A 90 10.16 -4.00 -6.86
N ARG A 91 9.70 -3.41 -7.97
CA ARG A 91 10.53 -3.19 -9.16
C ARG A 91 11.74 -2.31 -8.86
N GLN A 92 11.57 -1.19 -8.17
CA GLN A 92 12.69 -0.31 -7.79
C GLN A 92 13.67 -1.02 -6.85
N ILE A 93 13.18 -1.77 -5.86
CA ILE A 93 14.02 -2.53 -4.93
C ILE A 93 14.83 -3.60 -5.67
N ARG A 94 14.18 -4.35 -6.57
CA ARG A 94 14.84 -5.32 -7.45
C ARG A 94 15.90 -4.65 -8.31
N THR A 95 15.58 -3.52 -8.95
CA THR A 95 16.55 -2.76 -9.77
C THR A 95 17.75 -2.32 -8.94
N MET A 96 17.57 -1.85 -7.70
CA MET A 96 18.70 -1.51 -6.83
C MET A 96 19.56 -2.73 -6.50
N SER A 97 18.94 -3.88 -6.25
CA SER A 97 19.67 -5.14 -6.05
C SER A 97 20.49 -5.54 -7.28
N GLU A 98 19.90 -5.47 -8.48
CA GLU A 98 20.57 -5.74 -9.76
C GLU A 98 21.71 -4.74 -10.04
N GLN A 99 21.65 -3.53 -9.48
CA GLN A 99 22.73 -2.54 -9.55
C GLN A 99 23.85 -2.75 -8.53
N GLY A 100 23.78 -3.80 -7.71
CA GLY A 100 24.82 -4.18 -6.77
C GLY A 100 24.63 -3.63 -5.35
N PHE A 101 23.55 -2.90 -5.05
CA PHE A 101 23.23 -2.53 -3.67
C PHE A 101 22.75 -3.75 -2.87
N GLU A 102 22.92 -3.71 -1.55
CA GLU A 102 22.37 -4.73 -0.68
C GLU A 102 20.92 -4.38 -0.29
N ILE A 103 20.03 -5.37 -0.39
CA ILE A 103 18.67 -5.29 0.15
C ILE A 103 18.60 -6.16 1.41
N GLY A 104 18.48 -5.50 2.56
CA GLY A 104 18.40 -6.13 3.88
C GLY A 104 16.96 -6.24 4.38
N ASN A 105 16.73 -7.10 5.37
CA ASN A 105 15.41 -7.33 5.95
C ASN A 105 15.15 -6.38 7.13
N HIS A 106 14.05 -5.62 7.08
CA HIS A 106 13.61 -4.75 8.18
C HIS A 106 12.27 -5.18 8.80
N THR A 107 11.97 -6.47 8.74
CA THR A 107 10.71 -7.11 9.17
C THR A 107 9.47 -6.68 8.40
N ARG A 108 8.48 -7.58 8.37
CA ARG A 108 7.14 -7.24 7.92
C ARG A 108 6.51 -6.16 8.82
N GLY A 109 5.87 -5.14 8.25
CA GLY A 109 5.07 -4.17 8.98
C GLY A 109 5.83 -3.34 10.02
N HIS A 110 7.17 -3.33 9.97
CA HIS A 110 8.03 -2.67 10.97
C HIS A 110 7.67 -3.15 12.41
N GLY A 111 7.34 -4.43 12.52
CA GLY A 111 6.68 -5.03 13.68
C GLY A 111 7.58 -5.17 14.89
N MET A 112 7.23 -4.46 15.96
CA MET A 112 7.92 -4.48 17.26
C MET A 112 7.29 -5.46 18.27
N LEU A 113 5.96 -5.53 18.31
CA LEU A 113 5.18 -6.15 19.40
C LEU A 113 5.18 -7.69 19.39
N SER A 114 5.66 -8.33 18.32
CA SER A 114 5.66 -9.78 18.15
C SER A 114 7.05 -10.42 18.20
N LEU A 115 8.11 -9.62 18.35
CA LEU A 115 9.50 -10.12 18.45
C LEU A 115 9.83 -10.54 19.88
N THR A 116 8.89 -11.21 20.55
CA THR A 116 9.05 -11.72 21.92
C THR A 116 9.16 -13.24 21.97
N ASP A 117 8.73 -13.94 20.92
CA ASP A 117 8.85 -15.39 20.76
C ASP A 117 9.30 -15.78 19.34
N VAL A 118 9.73 -17.05 19.19
CA VAL A 118 10.28 -17.60 17.95
C VAL A 118 9.27 -17.57 16.80
N GLY A 119 7.99 -17.87 17.08
CA GLY A 119 6.94 -17.90 16.06
C GLY A 119 6.65 -16.51 15.49
N GLY A 120 6.63 -15.50 16.35
CA GLY A 120 6.51 -14.10 15.96
C GLY A 120 7.69 -13.63 15.10
N LEU A 121 8.94 -13.82 15.55
CA LEU A 121 10.11 -13.44 14.74
C LEU A 121 10.10 -14.14 13.38
N GLN A 122 9.80 -15.44 13.36
CA GLN A 122 9.73 -16.23 12.14
C GLN A 122 8.69 -15.67 11.17
N ALA A 123 7.46 -15.42 11.63
CA ALA A 123 6.39 -14.91 10.77
C ALA A 123 6.76 -13.56 10.12
N TYR A 124 7.36 -12.65 10.89
CA TYR A 124 7.68 -11.31 10.41
C TYR A 124 8.88 -11.27 9.47
N VAL A 125 9.95 -12.01 9.77
CA VAL A 125 11.16 -12.07 8.94
C VAL A 125 10.89 -12.86 7.67
N TRP A 126 10.30 -14.06 7.81
CA TRP A 126 10.10 -14.97 6.69
C TRP A 126 9.08 -14.45 5.69
N THR A 127 7.99 -13.83 6.16
CA THR A 127 6.99 -13.33 5.20
C THR A 127 7.57 -12.22 4.33
N LEU A 128 8.31 -11.29 4.92
CA LEU A 128 8.94 -10.23 4.13
C LEU A 128 10.00 -10.81 3.17
N GLU A 129 10.80 -11.76 3.64
CA GLU A 129 11.79 -12.43 2.79
C GLU A 129 11.14 -13.21 1.64
N ASP A 130 10.01 -13.89 1.90
CA ASP A 130 9.23 -14.58 0.88
C ASP A 130 8.66 -13.59 -0.15
N GLU A 131 8.22 -12.40 0.29
CA GLU A 131 7.82 -11.32 -0.61
C GLU A 131 9.00 -10.80 -1.44
N MET A 132 10.18 -10.61 -0.85
CA MET A 132 11.39 -10.23 -1.60
C MET A 132 11.73 -11.27 -2.66
N ILE A 133 11.75 -12.55 -2.29
CA ILE A 133 12.07 -13.67 -3.19
C ILE A 133 11.03 -13.78 -4.30
N ALA A 134 9.73 -13.67 -3.97
CA ALA A 134 8.65 -13.64 -4.96
C ALA A 134 8.80 -12.49 -5.96
N ASN A 135 9.42 -11.38 -5.53
CA ASN A 135 9.76 -10.23 -6.38
C ASN A 135 11.18 -10.29 -6.97
N ARG A 136 11.80 -11.49 -6.98
CA ARG A 136 13.13 -11.77 -7.55
C ARG A 136 14.28 -10.95 -6.92
N ILE A 137 14.12 -10.59 -5.65
CA ILE A 137 15.19 -10.02 -4.85
C ILE A 137 15.89 -11.19 -4.13
N PRO A 138 17.23 -11.29 -4.17
CA PRO A 138 17.95 -12.34 -3.46
C PRO A 138 17.59 -12.36 -1.97
N LYS A 139 17.62 -13.56 -1.38
CA LYS A 139 17.43 -13.73 0.06
C LYS A 139 18.38 -12.79 0.83
N SER A 140 17.82 -12.03 1.78
CA SER A 140 18.60 -11.14 2.63
C SER A 140 19.59 -11.92 3.50
N THR A 141 20.80 -11.38 3.64
CA THR A 141 21.85 -11.92 4.54
C THR A 141 22.14 -10.99 5.72
N THR A 142 21.52 -9.81 5.76
CA THR A 142 21.61 -8.89 6.89
C THR A 142 20.23 -8.41 7.33
N PHE A 143 20.12 -8.13 8.63
CA PHE A 143 18.88 -7.78 9.30
C PHE A 143 18.99 -6.40 9.96
N CYS A 144 17.86 -5.74 10.15
CA CYS A 144 17.78 -4.50 10.89
C CYS A 144 16.64 -4.58 11.92
N TRP A 145 16.98 -4.31 13.18
CA TRP A 145 16.02 -4.26 14.29
C TRP A 145 15.16 -2.98 14.22
N PRO A 146 13.82 -3.09 14.07
CA PRO A 146 12.89 -1.96 14.22
C PRO A 146 13.10 -1.19 15.52
N PHE A 147 13.12 0.14 15.45
CA PHE A 147 13.31 1.05 16.59
C PHE A 147 14.58 0.81 17.43
N TYR A 148 15.57 0.10 16.88
CA TYR A 148 16.77 -0.36 17.60
C TYR A 148 16.48 -1.29 18.79
N ILE A 149 15.32 -1.96 18.80
CA ILE A 149 14.95 -2.90 19.88
C ILE A 149 15.54 -4.27 19.56
N VAL A 150 16.69 -4.54 20.17
CA VAL A 150 17.47 -5.77 19.97
C VAL A 150 17.08 -6.83 21.00
N ASN A 151 16.98 -8.09 20.57
CA ASN A 151 16.73 -9.23 21.47
C ASN A 151 17.81 -10.32 21.29
N PRO A 152 18.78 -10.44 22.23
CA PRO A 152 19.87 -11.41 22.14
C PRO A 152 19.45 -12.88 22.09
N LYS A 153 18.23 -13.22 22.54
CA LYS A 153 17.71 -14.59 22.49
C LYS A 153 17.59 -15.14 21.06
N PHE A 154 17.56 -14.26 20.06
CA PHE A 154 17.38 -14.66 18.66
C PHE A 154 18.66 -14.67 17.84
N TYR A 155 19.83 -14.36 18.41
CA TYR A 155 21.08 -14.35 17.63
C TYR A 155 21.39 -15.70 16.99
N SER A 156 21.24 -16.79 17.75
CA SER A 156 21.42 -18.15 17.23
C SER A 156 20.40 -18.51 16.15
N LEU A 157 19.17 -17.98 16.28
CA LEU A 157 18.11 -18.22 15.31
C LEU A 157 18.39 -17.49 13.99
N LEU A 158 18.71 -16.20 14.04
CA LEU A 158 19.14 -15.41 12.87
C LEU A 158 20.34 -16.05 12.18
N SER A 159 21.34 -16.49 12.96
CA SER A 159 22.51 -17.22 12.45
C SER A 159 22.10 -18.53 11.74
N SER A 160 21.23 -19.33 12.33
CA SER A 160 20.78 -20.59 11.71
C SER A 160 19.93 -20.37 10.44
N TRP A 161 19.33 -19.20 10.27
CA TRP A 161 18.68 -18.79 9.03
C TRP A 161 19.62 -18.20 7.98
N GLY A 162 20.92 -18.07 8.29
CA GLY A 162 21.95 -17.57 7.37
C GLY A 162 22.15 -16.06 7.39
N TYR A 163 21.63 -15.35 8.40
CA TYR A 163 21.99 -13.94 8.61
C TYR A 163 23.42 -13.83 9.15
N THR A 164 24.15 -12.85 8.64
CA THR A 164 25.57 -12.60 8.96
C THR A 164 25.74 -11.41 9.88
N PHE A 165 24.92 -10.37 9.71
CA PHE A 165 24.89 -9.19 10.58
C PHE A 165 23.45 -8.76 10.87
N ALA A 166 23.23 -8.19 12.06
CA ALA A 166 22.01 -7.47 12.37
C ALA A 166 22.33 -6.11 13.00
N ARG A 167 21.72 -5.04 12.46
CA ARG A 167 22.06 -3.67 12.82
C ARG A 167 21.16 -3.15 13.94
N GLY A 168 21.77 -2.73 15.04
CA GLY A 168 21.12 -2.03 16.15
C GLY A 168 21.43 -0.53 16.14
N GLY A 169 21.13 0.17 17.24
CA GLY A 169 21.42 1.59 17.39
C GLY A 169 22.09 1.84 18.73
N HIS A 170 23.16 2.64 18.76
CA HIS A 170 23.92 2.90 19.99
C HIS A 170 24.67 4.25 19.98
N GLY A 171 24.68 4.98 18.85
CA GLY A 171 25.39 6.26 18.73
C GLY A 171 26.91 6.15 18.87
N ARG A 172 27.49 5.03 18.44
CA ARG A 172 28.94 4.76 18.51
C ARG A 172 29.41 3.88 17.35
N VAL A 173 30.72 3.83 17.15
CA VAL A 173 31.40 2.94 16.19
C VAL A 173 31.24 1.46 16.54
N TYR A 174 31.22 0.63 15.51
CA TYR A 174 31.28 -0.83 15.59
C TYR A 174 32.73 -1.30 15.73
N ARG A 175 32.96 -2.21 16.68
CA ARG A 175 34.25 -2.84 16.96
C ARG A 175 34.10 -4.36 16.82
N PRO A 176 34.44 -4.94 15.66
CA PRO A 176 34.05 -6.32 15.35
C PRO A 176 34.63 -7.41 16.27
N ALA A 177 35.76 -7.13 16.94
CA ALA A 177 36.36 -8.08 17.89
C ALA A 177 35.62 -8.16 19.25
N VAL A 178 34.69 -7.24 19.53
CA VAL A 178 34.02 -7.13 20.85
C VAL A 178 32.51 -6.93 20.78
N ASP A 179 32.00 -6.38 19.69
CA ASP A 179 30.56 -6.17 19.47
C ASP A 179 29.99 -7.38 18.70
N ASN A 180 28.89 -7.94 19.19
CA ASN A 180 28.24 -9.08 18.54
C ASN A 180 27.72 -8.66 17.14
N PRO A 181 27.92 -9.48 16.09
CA PRO A 181 27.50 -9.13 14.74
C PRO A 181 25.98 -9.03 14.58
N PHE A 182 25.18 -9.54 15.51
CA PHE A 182 23.72 -9.40 15.50
C PHE A 182 23.19 -8.18 16.28
N ASP A 183 24.10 -7.32 16.74
CA ASP A 183 23.79 -6.00 17.29
C ASP A 183 24.92 -5.03 16.94
N VAL A 184 24.99 -4.66 15.66
CA VAL A 184 25.99 -3.73 15.12
C VAL A 184 25.61 -2.29 15.49
N PRO A 185 26.46 -1.55 16.24
CA PRO A 185 26.28 -0.14 16.56
C PRO A 185 26.26 0.77 15.33
N SER A 186 25.38 1.77 15.38
CA SER A 186 25.24 2.79 14.33
C SER A 186 24.96 4.19 14.87
N PHE A 187 25.20 5.20 14.02
CA PHE A 187 24.84 6.60 14.22
C PHE A 187 23.63 6.96 13.34
N ALA A 188 22.54 7.45 13.95
CA ALA A 188 21.38 7.93 13.21
C ALA A 188 21.60 9.34 12.65
N VAL A 189 21.19 9.56 11.39
CA VAL A 189 21.42 10.82 10.66
C VAL A 189 20.18 11.73 10.57
N GLY A 190 18.98 11.23 10.83
CA GLY A 190 17.73 12.02 10.76
C GLY A 190 17.20 12.55 12.09
N GLY A 191 16.64 13.77 12.15
CA GLY A 191 16.08 14.37 13.37
C GLY A 191 16.48 15.81 13.68
N VAL A 192 15.94 16.87 13.01
CA VAL A 192 16.12 18.33 13.32
C VAL A 192 17.51 18.79 13.88
N GLY A 193 18.61 18.07 13.64
CA GLY A 193 19.78 18.19 14.51
C GLY A 193 21.08 17.47 14.11
N MET A 194 21.12 16.56 13.14
CA MET A 194 22.42 16.10 12.62
C MET A 194 22.95 17.10 11.59
N THR A 195 23.88 17.92 12.03
CA THR A 195 24.61 18.87 11.18
C THR A 195 25.72 18.15 10.40
N MET A 196 26.24 18.81 9.36
CA MET A 196 27.46 18.35 8.68
C MET A 196 28.64 18.19 9.67
N GLU A 197 28.73 19.03 10.70
CA GLU A 197 29.73 18.89 11.77
C GLU A 197 29.52 17.61 12.59
N GLY A 198 28.27 17.30 12.95
CA GLY A 198 27.93 16.06 13.65
C GLY A 198 28.28 14.83 12.82
N PHE A 199 27.99 14.87 11.52
CA PHE A 199 28.40 13.85 10.55
C PHE A 199 29.92 13.68 10.48
N ILE A 200 30.68 14.76 10.29
CA ILE A 200 32.14 14.74 10.25
C ILE A 200 32.71 14.15 11.54
N SER A 201 32.20 14.59 12.70
CA SER A 201 32.60 14.05 14.01
C SER A 201 32.31 12.55 14.16
N ALA A 202 31.27 12.03 13.50
CA ALA A 202 30.99 10.59 13.48
C ALA A 202 31.95 9.84 12.56
N VAL A 203 32.06 10.24 11.29
CA VAL A 203 32.87 9.51 10.29
C VAL A 203 34.37 9.58 10.57
N GLN A 204 34.84 10.63 11.25
CA GLN A 204 36.23 10.70 11.68
C GLN A 204 36.60 9.61 12.69
N GLN A 205 35.64 8.96 13.35
CA GLN A 205 35.89 7.85 14.28
C GLN A 205 36.18 6.51 13.57
N ALA A 206 36.12 6.46 12.23
CA ALA A 206 36.48 5.28 11.43
C ALA A 206 38.01 5.07 11.39
N THR A 207 38.64 4.80 12.54
CA THR A 207 40.08 4.50 12.63
C THR A 207 40.35 3.01 12.41
N ALA A 208 41.61 2.61 12.33
CA ALA A 208 41.98 1.19 12.20
C ALA A 208 41.28 0.33 13.27
N GLY A 209 40.70 -0.79 12.86
CA GLY A 209 39.92 -1.68 13.74
C GLY A 209 38.50 -1.21 14.08
N ARG A 210 38.07 -0.02 13.64
CA ARG A 210 36.75 0.57 13.97
C ARG A 210 35.98 0.92 12.71
N VAL A 211 34.72 0.52 12.66
CA VAL A 211 33.82 0.79 11.53
C VAL A 211 32.76 1.79 11.96
N VAL A 212 32.56 2.84 11.17
CA VAL A 212 31.41 3.74 11.35
C VAL A 212 30.25 3.18 10.53
N VAL A 213 29.11 2.97 11.17
CA VAL A 213 27.85 2.61 10.51
C VAL A 213 26.88 3.78 10.64
N LEU A 214 26.35 4.26 9.52
CA LEU A 214 25.44 5.39 9.45
C LEU A 214 24.04 4.92 9.08
N THR A 215 23.03 5.42 9.78
CA THR A 215 21.62 5.09 9.57
C THR A 215 20.87 6.31 9.05
N PHE A 216 20.41 6.21 7.81
CA PHE A 216 19.48 7.14 7.18
C PHE A 216 18.09 6.50 7.13
N HIS A 217 17.03 7.30 7.13
CA HIS A 217 15.69 6.84 6.75
C HIS A 217 15.49 7.27 5.28
N GLY A 218 14.53 8.15 4.98
CA GLY A 218 14.38 8.73 3.65
C GLY A 218 15.28 9.96 3.37
N VAL A 219 15.59 10.15 2.07
CA VAL A 219 16.33 11.32 1.53
C VAL A 219 15.49 12.07 0.47
N PRO A 220 14.36 12.71 0.83
CA PRO A 220 13.77 12.83 2.17
C PRO A 220 12.84 11.67 2.52
N ASP A 221 12.43 11.61 3.79
CA ASP A 221 11.33 10.76 4.26
C ASP A 221 10.04 11.58 4.24
N MET A 222 9.08 11.12 3.45
CA MET A 222 7.80 11.82 3.25
C MET A 222 6.75 11.45 4.30
N GLU A 223 6.85 10.25 4.87
CA GLU A 223 5.93 9.78 5.93
C GLU A 223 6.38 10.30 7.30
N HIS A 224 7.69 10.30 7.53
CA HIS A 224 8.31 10.71 8.79
C HIS A 224 9.29 11.87 8.59
N PRO A 225 8.83 13.08 8.23
CA PRO A 225 9.70 14.24 8.02
C PRO A 225 10.70 14.52 9.15
N PRO A 226 10.41 14.28 10.45
CA PRO A 226 11.39 14.48 11.51
C PRO A 226 12.69 13.71 11.31
N VAL A 227 12.65 12.48 10.78
CA VAL A 227 13.83 11.62 10.58
C VAL A 227 14.35 11.62 9.14
N GLY A 228 13.74 12.42 8.26
CA GLY A 228 14.21 12.61 6.89
C GLY A 228 15.54 13.37 6.83
N THR A 229 16.32 13.10 5.78
CA THR A 229 17.52 13.87 5.44
C THR A 229 17.25 14.70 4.19
N ASP A 230 17.65 15.97 4.22
CA ASP A 230 17.58 16.83 3.04
C ASP A 230 18.49 16.27 1.91
N PRO A 231 18.03 16.21 0.65
CA PRO A 231 18.82 15.67 -0.46
C PRO A 231 20.15 16.37 -0.71
N ASP A 232 20.21 17.70 -0.57
CA ASP A 232 21.43 18.46 -0.81
C ASP A 232 22.44 18.21 0.32
N LEU A 233 21.95 18.16 1.56
CA LEU A 233 22.76 17.77 2.72
C LEU A 233 23.31 16.35 2.57
N PHE A 234 22.50 15.40 2.10
CA PHE A 234 22.96 14.03 1.86
C PHE A 234 24.03 13.97 0.77
N GLU A 235 23.87 14.70 -0.34
CA GLU A 235 24.89 14.74 -1.39
C GLU A 235 26.20 15.35 -0.89
N ASP A 236 26.14 16.40 -0.08
CA ASP A 236 27.32 17.01 0.56
C ASP A 236 28.04 16.03 1.51
N MET A 237 27.29 15.22 2.28
CA MET A 237 27.87 14.16 3.12
C MET A 237 28.60 13.11 2.28
N VAL A 238 28.00 12.66 1.17
CA VAL A 238 28.60 11.67 0.26
C VAL A 238 29.85 12.24 -0.43
N GLU A 239 29.82 13.49 -0.85
CA GLU A 239 30.97 14.16 -1.47
C GLU A 239 32.12 14.34 -0.47
N TYR A 240 31.84 14.71 0.78
CA TYR A 240 32.88 14.78 1.82
C TYR A 240 33.58 13.44 2.00
N LEU A 241 32.81 12.33 2.04
CA LEU A 241 33.39 10.98 2.11
C LEU A 241 34.30 10.70 0.91
N LYS A 242 33.87 11.08 -0.29
CA LYS A 242 34.64 10.87 -1.52
C LYS A 242 35.92 11.70 -1.56
N GLU A 243 35.84 12.98 -1.25
CA GLU A 243 36.96 13.93 -1.24
C GLU A 243 38.02 13.53 -0.21
N ASN A 244 37.57 13.02 0.95
CA ASN A 244 38.44 12.54 2.03
C ASN A 244 38.80 11.04 1.94
N LYS A 245 38.55 10.42 0.78
CA LYS A 245 38.98 9.05 0.45
C LYS A 245 38.47 7.98 1.41
N TYR A 246 37.25 8.15 1.91
CA TYR A 246 36.55 7.10 2.65
C TYR A 246 36.15 5.94 1.73
N ARG A 247 36.25 4.72 2.27
CA ARG A 247 35.72 3.51 1.64
C ARG A 247 34.33 3.26 2.21
N VAL A 248 33.32 3.36 1.35
CA VAL A 248 31.91 3.12 1.70
C VAL A 248 31.45 1.79 1.11
N ILE A 249 31.02 0.87 1.97
CA ILE A 249 30.59 -0.50 1.59
C ILE A 249 29.17 -0.80 2.09
N ALA A 250 28.59 -1.89 1.58
CA ALA A 250 27.37 -2.46 2.14
C ALA A 250 27.69 -3.27 3.41
N MET A 251 26.71 -3.46 4.29
CA MET A 251 26.82 -4.24 5.52
C MET A 251 27.28 -5.69 5.24
N ARG A 252 26.74 -6.37 4.22
CA ARG A 252 27.17 -7.73 3.83
C ARG A 252 28.67 -7.83 3.53
N ASP A 253 29.29 -6.75 3.05
CA ASP A 253 30.69 -6.75 2.64
C ASP A 253 31.64 -6.71 3.85
N LEU A 254 31.14 -6.46 5.07
CA LEU A 254 31.93 -6.62 6.29
C LEU A 254 32.39 -8.06 6.52
N THR A 255 31.74 -9.03 5.86
CA THR A 255 32.24 -10.42 5.83
C THR A 255 33.62 -10.53 5.19
N GLU A 256 34.15 -9.53 4.45
CA GLU A 256 35.55 -9.52 4.02
C GLU A 256 36.54 -9.44 5.21
N TYR A 257 36.13 -8.78 6.30
CA TYR A 257 36.97 -8.47 7.46
C TYR A 257 36.67 -9.34 8.67
N VAL A 258 35.42 -9.78 8.82
CA VAL A 258 34.91 -10.41 10.05
C VAL A 258 34.59 -11.89 9.80
N ASP A 259 35.09 -12.76 10.67
CA ASP A 259 34.63 -14.14 10.81
C ASP A 259 33.34 -14.16 11.65
N VAL A 260 32.21 -14.11 10.95
CA VAL A 260 30.89 -13.97 11.58
C VAL A 260 30.49 -15.17 12.43
N GLU A 261 30.97 -16.38 12.13
CA GLU A 261 30.70 -17.57 12.93
C GLU A 261 31.40 -17.51 14.29
N LYS A 262 32.64 -16.99 14.33
CA LYS A 262 33.34 -16.72 15.59
C LYS A 262 32.73 -15.52 16.31
N ALA A 263 32.46 -14.43 15.60
CA ALA A 263 31.92 -13.21 16.18
C ALA A 263 30.53 -13.42 16.79
N ALA A 264 29.71 -14.31 16.22
CA ALA A 264 28.39 -14.65 16.76
C ALA A 264 28.43 -15.22 18.19
N LYS A 265 29.59 -15.71 18.65
CA LYS A 265 29.81 -16.24 20.01
C LYS A 265 30.18 -15.16 21.02
N LEU A 266 30.39 -13.91 20.59
CA LEU A 266 30.64 -12.79 21.49
C LEU A 266 29.40 -12.53 22.37
N PRO A 267 29.59 -11.99 23.60
CA PRO A 267 28.47 -11.56 24.42
C PRO A 267 27.65 -10.47 23.72
N PRO A 268 26.40 -10.20 24.16
CA PRO A 268 25.59 -9.12 23.61
C PRO A 268 26.34 -7.78 23.61
N THR A 269 26.18 -7.03 22.53
CA THR A 269 26.80 -5.71 22.38
C THR A 269 26.40 -4.79 23.51
N GLN A 270 27.39 -4.16 24.13
CA GLN A 270 27.15 -3.20 25.21
C GLN A 270 26.69 -1.85 24.65
N VAL A 271 25.55 -1.34 25.16
CA VAL A 271 25.01 -0.01 24.80
C VAL A 271 26.01 1.10 25.17
N LYS A 272 26.55 1.03 26.39
CA LYS A 272 27.63 1.89 26.87
C LYS A 272 28.82 1.01 27.21
N LEU A 273 29.97 1.32 26.62
CA LEU A 273 31.22 0.64 26.93
C LEU A 273 31.71 1.10 28.30
N GLU A 274 31.99 0.16 29.19
CA GLU A 274 32.60 0.43 30.51
C GLU A 274 33.97 1.09 30.37
N ASN A 275 34.72 0.74 29.32
CA ASN A 275 35.96 1.42 28.92
C ASN A 275 35.88 1.83 27.45
N ARG A 276 35.68 3.14 27.21
CA ARG A 276 35.55 3.70 25.84
C ARG A 276 36.90 3.81 25.11
N GLY A 277 38.02 3.70 25.84
CA GLY A 277 39.34 4.07 25.33
C GLY A 277 39.42 5.55 24.93
N PRO A 278 40.56 6.01 24.37
CA PRO A 278 40.69 7.36 23.86
C PRO A 278 39.73 7.61 22.67
N LYS A 279 39.26 8.85 22.51
CA LYS A 279 38.54 9.29 21.30
C LYS A 279 39.54 9.31 20.15
N LEU A 280 39.54 8.25 19.34
CA LEU A 280 40.38 8.12 18.16
C LEU A 280 39.67 8.76 16.97
N LEU A 281 40.39 9.64 16.27
CA LEU A 281 39.92 10.29 15.05
C LEU A 281 40.96 10.11 13.95
N VAL A 282 40.49 9.88 12.72
CA VAL A 282 41.34 9.95 11.53
C VAL A 282 41.86 11.38 11.38
N LYS A 283 43.13 11.51 10.98
CA LYS A 283 43.79 12.80 10.77
C LYS A 283 43.91 13.12 9.28
N GLY A 284 43.97 14.41 8.95
CA GLY A 284 44.29 14.89 7.61
C GLY A 284 43.10 14.99 6.64
N ASP A 285 41.87 14.92 7.15
CA ASP A 285 40.69 15.24 6.35
C ASP A 285 40.68 16.74 6.00
N GLN A 286 40.30 17.05 4.76
CA GLN A 286 40.03 18.40 4.29
C GLN A 286 38.77 18.95 4.97
N PRO A 287 38.76 20.25 5.32
CA PRO A 287 37.59 20.89 5.90
C PRO A 287 36.43 20.89 4.89
N TYR A 288 35.20 20.70 5.37
CA TYR A 288 34.01 20.86 4.54
C TYR A 288 33.84 22.32 4.13
N VAL A 289 33.61 22.54 2.83
CA VAL A 289 33.25 23.83 2.27
C VAL A 289 31.82 23.73 1.74
N PRO A 290 30.86 24.51 2.28
CA PRO A 290 29.47 24.50 1.82
C PRO A 290 29.37 24.79 0.32
N LYS A 291 28.69 23.92 -0.42
CA LYS A 291 28.47 24.09 -1.86
C LYS A 291 27.13 24.79 -2.08
N LYS A 292 27.14 25.85 -2.91
CA LYS A 292 25.90 26.52 -3.32
C LYS A 292 25.23 25.71 -4.41
N ARG A 293 24.19 24.95 -4.07
CA ARG A 293 23.35 24.21 -5.03
C ARG A 293 22.14 25.07 -5.41
N GLU A 294 21.67 24.95 -6.66
CA GLU A 294 20.34 25.44 -6.98
C GLU A 294 19.35 24.58 -6.20
N HIS A 295 18.63 25.20 -5.26
CA HIS A 295 17.70 24.52 -4.37
C HIS A 295 16.65 23.81 -5.24
N LYS A 296 16.74 22.48 -5.34
CA LYS A 296 15.65 21.69 -5.90
C LYS A 296 14.54 21.79 -4.87
N SER A 297 13.51 22.57 -5.16
CA SER A 297 12.35 22.70 -4.27
C SER A 297 11.58 21.39 -4.28
N TYR A 298 12.02 20.44 -3.45
CA TYR A 298 11.28 19.24 -3.12
C TYR A 298 10.09 19.68 -2.25
N ALA A 299 8.95 19.94 -2.89
CA ALA A 299 7.76 20.39 -2.20
C ALA A 299 7.11 19.22 -1.46
N PHE A 300 6.96 19.36 -0.14
CA PHE A 300 6.02 18.53 0.61
C PHE A 300 4.61 18.70 0.02
N PRO A 301 3.82 17.63 -0.12
CA PRO A 301 2.47 17.72 -0.68
C PRO A 301 1.65 18.79 0.03
N LYS A 302 0.89 19.59 -0.74
CA LYS A 302 0.10 20.73 -0.23
C LYS A 302 -0.87 20.31 0.88
N GLU A 303 -1.29 19.05 0.89
CA GLU A 303 -2.20 18.49 1.89
C GLU A 303 -1.60 18.48 3.31
N LEU A 304 -0.28 18.51 3.45
CA LEU A 304 0.43 18.60 4.74
C LEU A 304 0.77 20.05 5.14
N THR A 305 0.55 21.03 4.24
CA THR A 305 0.88 22.45 4.45
C THR A 305 -0.31 23.40 4.28
N ALA A 306 -1.52 22.87 4.01
CA ALA A 306 -2.73 23.68 3.87
C ALA A 306 -3.11 24.35 5.20
N PRO A 307 -3.44 25.66 5.19
CA PRO A 307 -3.91 26.36 6.37
C PRO A 307 -5.28 25.82 6.82
N TRP A 308 -5.49 25.74 8.14
CA TRP A 308 -6.73 25.25 8.72
C TRP A 308 -7.88 26.22 8.49
N THR A 309 -9.03 25.70 8.08
CA THR A 309 -10.22 26.49 7.71
C THR A 309 -11.36 26.40 8.76
N VAL A 310 -11.14 25.67 9.87
CA VAL A 310 -12.17 25.34 10.87
C VAL A 310 -12.38 26.51 11.83
N LYS A 311 -13.65 26.85 12.10
CA LYS A 311 -14.08 28.07 12.80
C LYS A 311 -15.02 27.77 13.98
N GLU A 312 -14.94 26.56 14.54
CA GLU A 312 -15.93 26.09 15.50
C GLU A 312 -15.63 26.51 16.94
N ILE A 313 -16.69 26.85 17.68
CA ILE A 313 -16.70 26.86 19.14
C ILE A 313 -17.11 25.47 19.60
N TYR A 314 -16.17 24.77 20.23
CA TYR A 314 -16.34 23.37 20.64
C TYR A 314 -17.06 23.20 21.96
N ARG A 315 -16.75 24.08 22.90
CA ARG A 315 -17.40 24.13 24.20
C ARG A 315 -17.53 25.58 24.57
N LEU A 316 -18.63 25.92 25.21
CA LEU A 316 -18.78 27.20 25.88
C LEU A 316 -19.28 26.92 27.28
N ARG A 317 -18.58 27.45 28.28
CA ARG A 317 -19.00 27.37 29.67
C ARG A 317 -19.02 28.74 30.34
N LEU A 318 -19.89 28.89 31.33
CA LEU A 318 -19.80 29.99 32.27
C LEU A 318 -18.78 29.65 33.38
N PRO A 319 -18.20 30.67 34.07
CA PRO A 319 -17.23 30.48 35.14
C PRO A 319 -17.65 29.44 36.20
N ASP A 320 -18.97 29.30 36.44
CA ASP A 320 -19.55 28.43 37.46
C ASP A 320 -20.27 27.19 36.92
N SER A 321 -19.64 26.50 35.95
CA SER A 321 -19.89 25.09 35.58
C SER A 321 -21.07 24.72 34.67
N VAL A 322 -21.74 25.68 34.01
CA VAL A 322 -22.72 25.36 32.95
C VAL A 322 -21.99 25.06 31.65
N HIS A 323 -22.08 23.82 31.15
CA HIS A 323 -21.61 23.45 29.81
C HIS A 323 -22.75 23.68 28.80
N GLY A 324 -22.54 24.57 27.84
CA GLY A 324 -23.40 24.72 26.67
C GLY A 324 -22.89 23.89 25.51
N ALA A 325 -23.79 23.14 24.87
CA ALA A 325 -23.53 22.54 23.57
C ALA A 325 -23.81 23.57 22.47
N VAL A 326 -22.94 23.62 21.49
CA VAL A 326 -23.02 24.56 20.37
C VAL A 326 -23.62 23.84 19.17
N ASN A 327 -24.67 24.39 18.58
CA ASN A 327 -25.21 23.93 17.30
C ASN A 327 -25.72 25.11 16.47
N GLY A 328 -25.22 25.24 15.25
CA GLY A 328 -25.46 26.42 14.43
C GLY A 328 -24.67 27.63 14.93
N SER A 329 -25.10 28.83 14.57
CA SER A 329 -24.47 30.09 14.99
C SER A 329 -25.09 30.67 16.26
N THR A 330 -26.04 30.00 16.91
CA THR A 330 -26.68 30.52 18.14
C THR A 330 -26.42 29.57 19.30
N ILE A 331 -25.84 30.09 20.38
CA ILE A 331 -25.53 29.35 21.61
C ILE A 331 -26.42 29.89 22.72
N THR A 332 -27.28 29.04 23.27
CA THR A 332 -28.17 29.39 24.39
C THR A 332 -27.67 28.75 25.68
N LEU A 333 -27.43 29.56 26.71
CA LEU A 333 -27.07 29.09 28.05
C LEU A 333 -28.19 29.42 29.04
N TYR A 334 -28.74 28.41 29.70
CA TYR A 334 -29.71 28.61 30.78
C TYR A 334 -29.00 28.81 32.12
N VAL A 335 -29.39 29.86 32.84
CA VAL A 335 -28.87 30.18 34.18
C VAL A 335 -30.02 30.41 35.15
N PRO A 336 -29.82 30.26 36.47
CA PRO A 336 -30.81 30.67 37.45
C PRO A 336 -31.25 32.13 37.23
N ALA A 337 -32.53 32.43 37.43
CA ALA A 337 -33.09 33.78 37.27
C ALA A 337 -32.35 34.85 38.11
N SER A 338 -31.75 34.45 39.24
CA SER A 338 -30.94 35.29 40.12
C SER A 338 -29.53 35.61 39.59
N THR A 339 -29.11 35.02 38.47
CA THR A 339 -27.76 35.20 37.92
C THR A 339 -27.54 36.61 37.38
N ASN A 340 -26.46 37.27 37.79
CA ASN A 340 -26.07 38.56 37.22
C ASN A 340 -25.51 38.38 35.80
N VAL A 341 -26.35 38.62 34.80
CA VAL A 341 -25.98 38.49 33.38
C VAL A 341 -25.15 39.66 32.83
N LYS A 342 -24.98 40.76 33.59
CA LYS A 342 -24.29 41.97 33.10
C LYS A 342 -22.76 41.85 33.05
N ALA A 343 -22.20 40.83 33.70
CA ALA A 343 -20.76 40.68 33.90
C ALA A 343 -20.33 39.21 33.85
N LEU A 344 -20.71 38.48 32.80
CA LEU A 344 -20.31 37.09 32.62
C LEU A 344 -19.09 36.98 31.70
N ALA A 345 -18.18 36.07 32.01
CA ALA A 345 -16.97 35.80 31.25
C ALA A 345 -16.96 34.36 30.73
N PRO A 346 -17.66 34.04 29.62
CA PRO A 346 -17.68 32.69 29.09
C PRO A 346 -16.28 32.23 28.67
N VAL A 347 -15.95 31.00 29.04
CA VAL A 347 -14.74 30.32 28.59
C VAL A 347 -15.14 29.31 27.53
N PHE A 348 -14.47 29.34 26.40
CA PHE A 348 -14.69 28.41 25.32
C PHE A 348 -13.39 27.77 24.80
N GLU A 349 -13.57 26.58 24.25
CA GLU A 349 -12.57 25.84 23.50
C GLU A 349 -12.84 26.04 22.00
N LEU A 350 -11.79 26.29 21.22
CA LEU A 350 -11.89 26.58 19.78
C LEU A 350 -11.25 25.47 18.96
N ALA A 351 -11.60 25.43 17.68
CA ALA A 351 -10.84 24.74 16.62
C ALA A 351 -9.34 25.08 16.68
N ARG A 352 -8.49 24.12 16.31
CA ARG A 352 -7.03 24.29 16.32
C ARG A 352 -6.64 25.49 15.45
N PHE A 353 -5.75 26.32 15.97
CA PHE A 353 -5.28 27.57 15.36
C PHE A 353 -6.33 28.68 15.18
N ALA A 354 -7.60 28.44 15.51
CA ALA A 354 -8.62 29.47 15.46
C ALA A 354 -8.47 30.48 16.59
N LYS A 355 -8.91 31.71 16.34
CA LYS A 355 -8.94 32.82 17.30
C LYS A 355 -10.35 33.35 17.42
N ALA A 356 -10.75 33.77 18.62
CA ALA A 356 -12.04 34.40 18.85
C ALA A 356 -11.88 35.89 19.13
N ASN A 357 -12.84 36.68 18.63
CA ASN A 357 -13.06 38.05 19.02
C ASN A 357 -14.51 38.22 19.54
N PRO A 358 -14.72 38.55 20.82
CA PRO A 358 -13.70 38.73 21.85
C PRO A 358 -13.06 37.41 22.30
N ALA A 359 -11.88 37.49 22.93
CA ALA A 359 -11.13 36.32 23.38
C ALA A 359 -11.87 35.54 24.48
N SER A 360 -11.55 34.26 24.62
CA SER A 360 -12.08 33.38 25.67
C SER A 360 -11.86 34.00 27.06
N GLY A 361 -12.89 33.98 27.91
CA GLY A 361 -12.85 34.61 29.24
C GLY A 361 -13.06 36.13 29.25
N THR A 362 -13.39 36.76 28.12
CA THR A 362 -13.72 38.20 28.10
C THR A 362 -15.09 38.43 28.75
N MET A 363 -15.14 39.33 29.75
CA MET A 363 -16.36 39.73 30.43
C MET A 363 -17.28 40.56 29.52
N ARG A 364 -18.57 40.24 29.49
CA ARG A 364 -19.60 40.95 28.69
C ARG A 364 -20.95 41.02 29.40
N ASP A 365 -21.77 41.95 28.93
CA ASP A 365 -23.17 42.10 29.31
C ASP A 365 -24.07 41.24 28.41
N PHE A 366 -24.67 40.20 28.97
CA PHE A 366 -25.60 39.30 28.30
C PHE A 366 -27.07 39.66 28.50
N SER A 367 -27.39 40.89 28.94
CA SER A 367 -28.76 41.42 28.91
C SER A 367 -29.35 41.44 27.48
N LYS A 368 -28.48 41.34 26.46
CA LYS A 368 -28.80 41.05 25.06
C LYS A 368 -27.81 40.01 24.51
N PRO A 369 -28.20 39.21 23.49
CA PRO A 369 -27.28 38.29 22.82
C PRO A 369 -26.00 38.99 22.35
N GLN A 370 -24.86 38.34 22.52
CA GLN A 370 -23.53 38.86 22.19
C GLN A 370 -22.92 38.09 21.01
N THR A 371 -22.30 38.79 20.07
CA THR A 371 -21.61 38.17 18.93
C THR A 371 -20.14 37.88 19.24
N TYR A 372 -19.70 36.68 18.86
CA TYR A 372 -18.32 36.19 18.90
C TYR A 372 -17.91 35.78 17.48
N THR A 373 -16.89 36.45 16.94
CA THR A 373 -16.35 36.13 15.61
C THR A 373 -15.15 35.19 15.76
N ILE A 374 -15.25 34.00 15.19
CA ILE A 374 -14.18 33.02 15.14
C ILE A 374 -13.45 33.14 13.80
N THR A 375 -12.13 33.29 13.86
CA THR A 375 -11.23 33.40 12.70
C THR A 375 -10.37 32.15 12.62
N ALA A 376 -10.42 31.43 11.50
CA ALA A 376 -9.58 30.27 11.22
C ALA A 376 -8.14 30.69 10.84
N GLN A 377 -7.23 29.71 10.70
CA GLN A 377 -5.85 29.96 10.31
C GLN A 377 -5.74 30.55 8.90
N ASP A 378 -6.67 30.18 8.00
CA ASP A 378 -6.78 30.74 6.64
C ASP A 378 -7.33 32.18 6.61
N GLY A 379 -7.71 32.74 7.77
CA GLY A 379 -8.27 34.09 7.90
C GLY A 379 -9.77 34.18 7.65
N SER A 380 -10.44 33.09 7.27
CA SER A 380 -11.90 33.09 7.10
C SER A 380 -12.58 33.19 8.47
N THR A 381 -13.79 33.76 8.50
CA THR A 381 -14.52 34.02 9.75
C THR A 381 -15.90 33.36 9.83
N ARG A 382 -16.41 33.21 11.05
CA ARG A 382 -17.78 32.80 11.37
C ARG A 382 -18.25 33.50 12.65
N ASP A 383 -19.48 34.03 12.63
CA ASP A 383 -20.08 34.66 13.80
C ASP A 383 -20.96 33.67 14.58
N TYR A 384 -20.84 33.74 15.91
CA TYR A 384 -21.67 33.06 16.88
C TYR A 384 -22.40 34.09 17.75
N THR A 385 -23.70 33.96 17.87
CA THR A 385 -24.57 34.67 18.80
C THR A 385 -24.68 33.87 20.09
N VAL A 386 -24.03 34.32 21.16
CA VAL A 386 -24.14 33.73 22.50
C VAL A 386 -25.20 34.49 23.28
N GLN A 387 -26.22 33.79 23.74
CA GLN A 387 -27.29 34.34 24.58
C GLN A 387 -27.37 33.59 25.91
N VAL A 388 -27.57 34.34 26.99
CA VAL A 388 -27.76 33.81 28.34
C VAL A 388 -29.20 34.07 28.75
N VAL A 389 -29.90 33.02 29.17
CA VAL A 389 -31.31 33.02 29.49
C VAL A 389 -31.48 32.75 30.99
N PRO A 390 -31.83 33.76 31.79
CA PRO A 390 -32.27 33.58 33.16
C PRO A 390 -33.63 32.86 33.18
N THR A 391 -33.76 31.79 33.97
CA THR A 391 -35.01 31.02 34.10
C THR A 391 -35.23 30.52 35.53
N GLU A 392 -36.50 30.43 35.92
CA GLU A 392 -36.95 29.81 37.18
C GLU A 392 -37.28 28.32 37.00
N VAL A 393 -37.40 27.85 35.75
CA VAL A 393 -37.77 26.47 35.42
C VAL A 393 -36.52 25.67 35.04
N PRO A 394 -36.38 24.42 35.51
CA PRO A 394 -35.33 23.50 35.04
C PRO A 394 -35.40 23.29 33.52
N MET A 395 -34.28 23.51 32.81
CA MET A 395 -34.16 23.37 31.35
C MET A 395 -32.95 22.54 30.94
N SER A 396 -31.93 22.46 31.81
CA SER A 396 -30.71 21.70 31.58
C SER A 396 -30.50 20.72 32.71
N TYR A 397 -30.38 19.45 32.36
CA TYR A 397 -30.29 18.32 33.28
C TYR A 397 -28.98 17.58 33.06
N ALA A 398 -28.19 17.42 34.12
CA ALA A 398 -26.93 16.70 34.11
C ALA A 398 -27.05 15.39 34.88
N TRP A 399 -26.70 14.29 34.24
CA TRP A 399 -26.71 12.97 34.85
C TRP A 399 -25.62 12.87 35.91
N ALA A 400 -26.01 12.57 37.15
CA ALA A 400 -25.15 12.68 38.34
C ALA A 400 -24.62 11.32 38.85
N VAL A 401 -25.01 10.19 38.23
CA VAL A 401 -24.72 8.82 38.73
C VAL A 401 -23.79 8.07 37.78
N SER A 402 -22.86 7.27 38.31
CA SER A 402 -21.86 6.52 37.52
C SER A 402 -22.31 5.15 37.01
N ASP A 403 -23.37 4.56 37.60
CA ASP A 403 -23.67 3.11 37.47
C ASP A 403 -24.95 2.81 36.66
N GLY A 404 -25.55 3.82 36.02
CA GLY A 404 -26.81 3.69 35.27
C GLY A 404 -28.05 4.01 36.09
N GLY A 405 -29.23 3.98 35.46
CA GLY A 405 -30.47 4.34 36.16
C GLY A 405 -31.69 4.58 35.26
N ASN A 406 -32.77 5.05 35.89
CA ASN A 406 -34.04 5.37 35.24
C ASN A 406 -34.15 6.89 35.03
N PHE A 407 -34.69 7.33 33.89
CA PHE A 407 -34.95 8.75 33.58
C PHE A 407 -35.78 9.46 34.65
N ASP A 408 -36.76 8.76 35.24
CA ASP A 408 -37.70 9.31 36.20
C ASP A 408 -37.13 9.44 37.63
N ASP A 409 -35.93 8.91 37.88
CA ASP A 409 -35.28 9.03 39.19
C ASP A 409 -34.66 10.42 39.35
N ALA A 410 -35.33 11.28 40.10
CA ALA A 410 -34.89 12.64 40.35
C ALA A 410 -33.50 12.72 41.03
N SER A 411 -33.11 11.71 41.81
CA SER A 411 -31.80 11.67 42.45
C SER A 411 -30.67 11.45 41.45
N ALA A 412 -30.99 10.93 40.26
CA ALA A 412 -30.01 10.67 39.22
C ALA A 412 -29.66 11.90 38.37
N TRP A 413 -30.38 13.00 38.55
CA TRP A 413 -30.22 14.24 37.78
C TRP A 413 -29.92 15.42 38.67
N LYS A 414 -29.01 16.29 38.21
CA LYS A 414 -28.80 17.64 38.75
C LYS A 414 -29.20 18.66 37.69
N ASN A 415 -30.06 19.60 38.04
CA ASN A 415 -30.46 20.66 37.11
C ASN A 415 -29.56 21.91 37.24
N GLN A 416 -29.74 22.87 36.33
CA GLN A 416 -28.99 24.13 36.33
C GLN A 416 -29.28 25.06 37.53
N LEU A 417 -30.36 24.80 38.28
CA LEU A 417 -30.71 25.52 39.50
C LEU A 417 -30.04 24.90 40.75
N GLY A 418 -29.25 23.83 40.57
CA GLY A 418 -28.53 23.14 41.64
C GLY A 418 -29.32 22.08 42.39
N ALA A 419 -30.60 21.87 42.06
CA ALA A 419 -31.47 20.89 42.71
C ALA A 419 -31.46 19.52 42.00
N ALA A 420 -31.73 18.46 42.76
CA ALA A 420 -31.97 17.13 42.22
C ALA A 420 -33.39 17.06 41.65
N SER A 421 -33.53 16.87 40.33
CA SER A 421 -34.83 16.83 39.66
C SER A 421 -34.76 16.09 38.33
N ALA A 422 -35.68 15.15 38.10
CA ALA A 422 -35.83 14.49 36.82
C ALA A 422 -36.48 15.44 35.78
N PRO A 423 -36.18 15.28 34.48
CA PRO A 423 -36.95 15.90 33.42
C PRO A 423 -38.42 15.51 33.48
N VAL A 424 -39.32 16.45 33.20
CA VAL A 424 -40.77 16.18 33.20
C VAL A 424 -41.15 15.19 32.09
N GLY A 425 -42.05 14.26 32.39
CA GLY A 425 -42.59 13.30 31.41
C GLY A 425 -43.19 14.00 30.18
N GLY A 426 -42.85 13.51 28.98
CA GLY A 426 -43.20 14.14 27.71
C GLY A 426 -42.12 15.08 27.14
N GLY A 427 -41.23 15.59 27.99
CA GLY A 427 -40.13 16.46 27.56
C GLY A 427 -40.55 17.89 27.18
N ASN A 428 -39.61 18.66 26.63
CA ASN A 428 -39.80 20.03 26.16
C ASN A 428 -38.77 20.32 25.04
N SER A 429 -39.15 21.06 24.01
CA SER A 429 -38.27 21.37 22.86
C SER A 429 -37.09 22.28 23.17
N ASP A 430 -36.98 22.78 24.41
CA ASP A 430 -35.83 23.54 24.92
C ASP A 430 -34.91 22.72 25.83
N TYR A 431 -35.27 21.47 26.17
CA TYR A 431 -34.50 20.66 27.12
C TYR A 431 -33.11 20.28 26.60
N VAL A 432 -32.15 20.37 27.53
CA VAL A 432 -30.76 19.96 27.36
C VAL A 432 -30.45 18.82 28.33
N LEU A 433 -30.10 17.64 27.80
CA LEU A 433 -29.68 16.49 28.59
C LEU A 433 -28.17 16.32 28.49
N ASN A 434 -27.49 16.20 29.63
CA ASN A 434 -26.03 16.16 29.70
C ASN A 434 -25.54 14.89 30.42
N PHE A 435 -24.66 14.13 29.76
CA PHE A 435 -24.08 12.89 30.23
C PHE A 435 -22.54 13.01 30.30
N TYR A 436 -22.04 13.77 31.28
CA TYR A 436 -20.60 14.03 31.44
C TYR A 436 -19.92 13.21 32.53
N SER A 437 -20.69 12.60 33.43
CA SER A 437 -20.16 11.82 34.55
C SER A 437 -19.28 10.68 34.04
N PRO A 438 -17.98 10.59 34.41
CA PRO A 438 -17.08 9.53 33.97
C PRO A 438 -17.64 8.13 34.30
N GLY A 439 -17.68 7.22 33.33
CA GLY A 439 -18.14 5.84 33.55
C GLY A 439 -18.65 5.14 32.30
N LYS A 440 -19.19 3.92 32.47
CA LYS A 440 -19.98 3.22 31.45
C LYS A 440 -21.32 2.85 32.06
N TYR A 441 -22.40 3.44 31.56
CA TYR A 441 -23.72 3.26 32.19
C TYR A 441 -24.87 3.17 31.19
N GLY A 442 -25.88 2.40 31.58
CA GLY A 442 -27.15 2.25 30.87
C GLY A 442 -28.21 3.13 31.51
N VAL A 443 -28.91 3.91 30.70
CA VAL A 443 -29.98 4.80 31.14
C VAL A 443 -31.26 4.39 30.42
N THR A 444 -32.32 4.14 31.19
CA THR A 444 -33.61 3.69 30.65
C THR A 444 -34.68 4.73 30.90
N ASN A 445 -35.43 5.09 29.85
CA ASN A 445 -36.73 5.74 29.96
C ASN A 445 -37.83 4.70 29.74
N ALA A 446 -38.49 4.30 30.82
CA ALA A 446 -39.51 3.26 30.78
C ALA A 446 -40.88 3.77 30.29
N ALA A 447 -41.07 5.08 30.17
CA ALA A 447 -42.30 5.69 29.70
C ALA A 447 -42.59 5.33 28.23
N ALA A 448 -43.84 4.97 27.94
CA ALA A 448 -44.27 4.62 26.59
C ALA A 448 -44.52 5.85 25.69
N GLY A 449 -44.69 7.04 26.28
CA GLY A 449 -44.85 8.29 25.56
C GLY A 449 -43.54 8.84 25.01
N ASP A 450 -43.63 9.62 23.94
CA ASP A 450 -42.50 10.34 23.36
C ASP A 450 -41.88 11.33 24.36
N PHE A 451 -40.57 11.55 24.24
CA PHE A 451 -39.83 12.52 25.04
C PHE A 451 -39.20 13.57 24.13
N VAL A 452 -39.69 14.81 24.20
CA VAL A 452 -39.22 15.93 23.39
C VAL A 452 -37.98 16.58 24.01
N LEU A 453 -36.97 16.87 23.19
CA LEU A 453 -35.74 17.56 23.61
C LEU A 453 -35.11 18.39 22.48
N ASN A 454 -34.23 19.33 22.84
CA ASN A 454 -33.37 20.04 21.90
C ASN A 454 -31.98 19.42 21.81
N GLN A 455 -31.33 19.21 22.96
CA GLN A 455 -29.92 18.85 23.01
C GLN A 455 -29.67 17.58 23.82
N LEU A 456 -28.79 16.73 23.30
CA LEU A 456 -28.26 15.56 24.00
C LEU A 456 -26.73 15.60 23.96
N ASN A 457 -26.11 15.80 25.11
CA ASN A 457 -24.67 15.99 25.22
C ASN A 457 -24.02 14.86 25.99
N PHE A 458 -22.82 14.46 25.57
CA PHE A 458 -22.07 13.37 26.19
C PHE A 458 -20.57 13.68 26.31
N GLY A 459 -19.94 13.14 27.37
CA GLY A 459 -18.55 13.39 27.78
C GLY A 459 -17.65 12.16 27.70
N LYS A 460 -16.70 11.98 28.62
CA LYS A 460 -15.66 10.90 28.61
C LYS A 460 -16.19 9.48 28.89
N SER A 461 -17.48 9.23 28.65
CA SER A 461 -18.20 8.11 29.24
C SER A 461 -18.94 7.29 28.20
N GLY A 462 -19.01 5.98 28.43
CA GLY A 462 -19.87 5.10 27.65
C GLY A 462 -21.34 5.29 28.06
N LEU A 463 -22.20 5.69 27.12
CA LEU A 463 -23.64 5.87 27.36
C LEU A 463 -24.41 4.84 26.55
N THR A 464 -25.30 4.07 27.18
CA THR A 464 -26.36 3.36 26.46
C THR A 464 -27.71 3.92 26.87
N LEU A 465 -28.44 4.54 25.94
CA LEU A 465 -29.75 5.14 26.18
C LEU A 465 -30.86 4.27 25.56
N ILE A 466 -31.78 3.79 26.39
CA ILE A 466 -32.92 2.96 26.02
C ILE A 466 -34.20 3.72 26.35
N SER A 467 -35.16 3.75 25.43
CA SER A 467 -36.47 4.37 25.67
C SER A 467 -37.57 3.55 24.99
N LYS A 468 -38.73 3.40 25.63
CA LYS A 468 -39.90 2.78 24.98
C LYS A 468 -40.56 3.74 23.99
N GLY A 469 -40.77 5.00 24.37
CA GLY A 469 -41.19 6.08 23.46
C GLY A 469 -40.03 6.68 22.68
N ALA A 470 -40.32 7.48 21.65
CA ALA A 470 -39.28 8.09 20.82
C ALA A 470 -38.60 9.28 21.54
N LEU A 471 -37.30 9.47 21.29
CA LEU A 471 -36.63 10.74 21.53
C LEU A 471 -36.93 11.67 20.36
N VAL A 472 -37.72 12.72 20.63
CA VAL A 472 -38.20 13.66 19.61
C VAL A 472 -37.31 14.90 19.62
N PHE A 473 -36.44 15.02 18.61
CA PHE A 473 -35.58 16.18 18.44
C PHE A 473 -36.35 17.29 17.73
N ALA A 474 -36.68 18.34 18.47
CA ALA A 474 -37.49 19.46 18.01
C ALA A 474 -36.73 20.78 18.06
N ARG A 475 -37.10 21.71 17.17
CA ARG A 475 -36.62 23.09 17.23
C ARG A 475 -37.08 23.73 18.54
N SER A 476 -36.19 24.44 19.20
CA SER A 476 -36.50 25.21 20.41
C SER A 476 -37.67 26.15 20.14
N GLY A 477 -38.74 26.00 20.94
CA GLY A 477 -39.91 26.85 20.83
C GLY A 477 -39.62 28.29 21.29
N SER A 478 -38.72 28.43 22.25
CA SER A 478 -38.39 29.71 22.86
C SER A 478 -37.31 30.49 22.09
N TYR A 479 -36.38 29.79 21.43
CA TYR A 479 -35.17 30.42 20.86
C TYR A 479 -34.84 29.98 19.43
N SER A 480 -35.68 29.16 18.82
CA SER A 480 -35.55 28.71 17.43
C SER A 480 -34.25 27.96 17.09
N SER A 481 -33.45 27.55 18.09
CA SER A 481 -32.25 26.75 17.90
C SER A 481 -32.57 25.34 17.39
N LEU A 482 -31.76 24.86 16.45
CA LEU A 482 -31.89 23.51 15.90
C LEU A 482 -31.37 22.47 16.90
N PRO A 483 -32.00 21.28 16.94
CA PRO A 483 -31.59 20.24 17.86
C PRO A 483 -30.20 19.65 17.52
N CYS A 484 -29.47 19.22 18.55
CA CYS A 484 -28.16 18.58 18.39
C CYS A 484 -27.90 17.40 19.33
N MET A 485 -27.04 16.48 18.86
CA MET A 485 -26.30 15.56 19.70
C MET A 485 -24.83 15.96 19.69
N ASN A 486 -24.26 16.29 20.85
CA ASN A 486 -22.88 16.80 20.90
C ASN A 486 -21.98 15.96 21.80
N SER A 487 -20.83 15.62 21.24
CA SER A 487 -19.76 14.93 21.96
C SER A 487 -18.68 15.89 22.42
N GLN A 488 -18.25 15.76 23.67
CA GLN A 488 -17.18 16.58 24.22
C GLN A 488 -15.83 15.89 24.21
N SER A 489 -15.76 14.57 24.23
CA SER A 489 -14.49 13.85 24.36
C SER A 489 -14.75 12.38 24.12
N ARG A 490 -13.68 11.62 23.85
CA ARG A 490 -13.77 10.20 23.51
C ARG A 490 -14.78 9.43 24.37
N ALA A 491 -15.87 9.03 23.74
CA ALA A 491 -16.94 8.23 24.29
C ALA A 491 -17.41 7.15 23.32
N GLU A 492 -18.14 6.19 23.88
CA GLU A 492 -18.91 5.23 23.10
C GLU A 492 -20.38 5.39 23.47
N VAL A 493 -21.18 5.92 22.55
CA VAL A 493 -22.58 6.26 22.80
C VAL A 493 -23.47 5.36 21.97
N SER A 494 -24.41 4.67 22.60
CA SER A 494 -25.40 3.82 21.95
C SER A 494 -26.81 4.33 22.26
N ILE A 495 -27.48 4.91 21.27
CA ILE A 495 -28.88 5.33 21.38
C ILE A 495 -29.73 4.22 20.78
N LYS A 496 -30.34 3.42 21.66
CA LYS A 496 -31.25 2.32 21.29
C LYS A 496 -32.72 2.77 21.21
N ALA A 497 -33.03 3.93 21.79
CA ALA A 497 -34.34 4.57 21.67
C ALA A 497 -34.70 4.85 20.20
N PRO A 498 -35.99 4.70 19.80
CA PRO A 498 -36.47 5.29 18.56
C PRO A 498 -36.22 6.81 18.56
N ILE A 499 -35.97 7.39 17.39
CA ILE A 499 -35.71 8.82 17.22
C ILE A 499 -36.75 9.38 16.25
N ARG A 500 -37.31 10.55 16.56
CA ARG A 500 -38.13 11.32 15.61
C ARG A 500 -37.50 12.69 15.37
N LEU A 501 -37.35 13.05 14.10
CA LEU A 501 -36.76 14.31 13.63
C LEU A 501 -37.88 15.31 13.28
N ASP A 502 -38.33 16.06 14.29
CA ASP A 502 -39.30 17.16 14.11
C ASP A 502 -38.61 18.45 13.63
N ALA A 503 -37.27 18.51 13.75
CA ALA A 503 -36.39 19.49 13.10
C ALA A 503 -35.04 18.83 12.72
N ASP A 504 -34.23 19.53 11.92
CA ASP A 504 -32.91 19.02 11.48
C ASP A 504 -32.01 18.76 12.68
N LEU A 505 -31.58 17.51 12.84
CA LEU A 505 -30.73 17.07 13.94
C LEU A 505 -29.28 17.06 13.51
N THR A 506 -28.44 17.84 14.18
CA THR A 506 -26.98 17.81 13.96
C THR A 506 -26.28 16.95 14.99
N ILE A 507 -25.41 16.05 14.55
CA ILE A 507 -24.50 15.30 15.41
C ILE A 507 -23.09 15.89 15.23
N ASP A 508 -22.53 16.44 16.29
CA ASP A 508 -21.27 17.19 16.28
C ASP A 508 -20.29 16.74 17.39
N GLY A 509 -19.01 17.12 17.28
CA GLY A 509 -17.98 16.79 18.26
C GLY A 509 -16.64 17.50 18.04
N LEU A 510 -15.72 17.38 19.00
CA LEU A 510 -14.43 18.10 18.97
C LEU A 510 -13.45 17.54 17.94
N GLU A 511 -12.49 18.38 17.49
CA GLU A 511 -11.43 18.00 16.54
C GLU A 511 -10.55 16.82 17.02
N ALA A 512 -10.36 16.66 18.32
CA ALA A 512 -9.57 15.56 18.92
C ALA A 512 -10.46 14.40 19.40
N ASP A 513 -11.73 14.39 19.04
CA ASP A 513 -12.71 13.45 19.55
C ASP A 513 -12.81 12.18 18.70
N ASP A 514 -12.34 11.06 19.26
CA ASP A 514 -12.49 9.71 18.69
C ASP A 514 -13.80 9.04 19.16
N THR A 515 -14.87 9.82 19.33
CA THR A 515 -16.16 9.30 19.77
C THR A 515 -16.83 8.45 18.70
N ARG A 516 -17.53 7.42 19.15
CA ARG A 516 -18.37 6.56 18.30
C ARG A 516 -19.80 6.63 18.77
N VAL A 517 -20.70 7.10 17.91
CA VAL A 517 -22.14 7.21 18.17
C VAL A 517 -22.87 6.15 17.37
N PHE A 518 -23.53 5.23 18.05
CA PHE A 518 -24.34 4.15 17.50
C PHE A 518 -25.81 4.49 17.65
N LEU A 519 -26.46 4.90 16.56
CA LEU A 519 -27.91 5.10 16.50
C LEU A 519 -28.56 3.78 16.08
N SER A 520 -29.00 3.00 17.06
CA SER A 520 -29.52 1.64 16.84
C SER A 520 -31.04 1.58 16.76
N GLY A 521 -31.75 2.56 17.34
CA GLY A 521 -33.20 2.69 17.21
C GLY A 521 -33.61 3.22 15.83
N ALA A 522 -34.86 2.96 15.44
CA ALA A 522 -35.41 3.48 14.18
C ALA A 522 -35.54 5.01 14.23
N ILE A 523 -35.13 5.67 13.15
CA ILE A 523 -35.18 7.12 12.96
C ILE A 523 -36.29 7.44 11.97
N SER A 524 -37.18 8.36 12.35
CA SER A 524 -38.34 8.78 11.56
C SER A 524 -38.47 10.31 11.54
N GLY A 525 -39.38 10.86 10.74
CA GLY A 525 -39.67 12.31 10.70
C GLY A 525 -39.45 12.93 9.32
N LYS A 526 -39.72 14.24 9.20
CA LYS A 526 -39.63 14.94 7.91
C LYS A 526 -38.30 15.67 7.71
N SER A 527 -37.49 15.78 8.76
CA SER A 527 -36.30 16.62 8.81
C SER A 527 -35.02 15.83 8.54
N ALA A 528 -33.91 16.55 8.36
CA ALA A 528 -32.61 15.98 8.00
C ALA A 528 -31.81 15.47 9.22
N LEU A 529 -30.97 14.48 8.97
CA LEU A 529 -29.87 14.09 9.86
C LEU A 529 -28.57 14.68 9.33
N ILE A 530 -27.90 15.50 10.14
CA ILE A 530 -26.68 16.22 9.76
C ILE A 530 -25.51 15.70 10.60
N LYS A 531 -24.40 15.37 9.95
CA LYS A 531 -23.17 14.89 10.58
C LYS A 531 -22.04 15.89 10.39
N ASN A 532 -21.53 16.42 11.51
CA ASN A 532 -20.41 17.35 11.61
C ASN A 532 -19.31 16.79 12.52
N GLY A 533 -18.15 17.46 12.55
CA GLY A 533 -17.00 17.08 13.36
C GLY A 533 -16.33 15.75 12.94
N PRO A 534 -15.17 15.39 13.50
CA PRO A 534 -14.36 14.26 13.00
C PRO A 534 -14.85 12.88 13.45
N HIS A 535 -15.70 12.80 14.47
CA HIS A 535 -16.14 11.55 15.11
C HIS A 535 -16.94 10.64 14.16
N ALA A 536 -17.14 9.38 14.54
CA ALA A 536 -17.84 8.38 13.72
C ALA A 536 -19.28 8.16 14.19
N VAL A 537 -20.24 8.19 13.26
CA VAL A 537 -21.64 7.81 13.49
C VAL A 537 -21.94 6.49 12.78
N TYR A 538 -22.65 5.60 13.46
CA TYR A 538 -23.09 4.31 12.94
C TYR A 538 -24.60 4.24 13.00
N LEU A 539 -25.24 4.07 11.84
CA LEU A 539 -26.67 3.82 11.73
C LEU A 539 -26.90 2.31 11.77
N GLY A 540 -27.60 1.85 12.81
CA GLY A 540 -27.84 0.45 13.15
C GLY A 540 -28.99 -0.20 12.36
N HIS A 541 -29.65 -1.20 12.97
CA HIS A 541 -30.62 -2.10 12.31
C HIS A 541 -32.06 -1.59 12.23
N GLY A 542 -32.32 -0.34 12.64
CA GLY A 542 -33.66 0.25 12.50
C GLY A 542 -33.97 0.53 11.02
N THR A 543 -35.17 0.17 10.57
CA THR A 543 -35.69 0.65 9.28
C THR A 543 -35.96 2.14 9.41
N ASN A 544 -35.06 2.96 8.89
CA ASN A 544 -35.15 4.39 9.00
C ASN A 544 -36.07 4.96 7.91
N THR A 545 -36.97 5.89 8.29
CA THR A 545 -38.04 6.41 7.41
C THR A 545 -38.02 7.93 7.27
N TYR A 546 -37.02 8.60 7.81
CA TYR A 546 -36.94 10.06 7.72
C TYR A 546 -36.72 10.52 6.26
N THR A 547 -37.42 11.59 5.86
CA THR A 547 -37.47 12.04 4.47
C THR A 547 -36.61 13.26 4.17
N GLY A 548 -36.14 14.00 5.19
CA GLY A 548 -35.38 15.24 5.00
C GLY A 548 -33.97 15.04 4.46
N GLY A 549 -33.49 13.80 4.46
CA GLY A 549 -32.18 13.41 3.92
C GLY A 549 -31.09 13.33 4.97
N THR A 550 -29.90 12.96 4.50
CA THR A 550 -28.68 12.82 5.33
C THR A 550 -27.59 13.73 4.77
N ILE A 551 -27.03 14.60 5.60
CA ILE A 551 -25.97 15.53 5.21
C ILE A 551 -24.71 15.20 6.00
N ILE A 552 -23.58 14.98 5.33
CA ILE A 552 -22.31 14.62 5.96
C ILE A 552 -21.28 15.68 5.60
N ASN A 553 -21.02 16.57 6.56
CA ASN A 553 -20.09 17.67 6.43
C ASN A 553 -18.66 17.28 6.76
N ASP A 554 -18.48 16.45 7.79
CA ASP A 554 -17.17 16.05 8.33
C ASP A 554 -17.25 14.70 9.07
N GLY A 555 -16.10 14.07 9.28
CA GLY A 555 -15.97 12.76 9.92
C GLY A 555 -16.62 11.65 9.10
N SER A 556 -17.02 10.56 9.75
CA SER A 556 -17.61 9.41 9.06
C SER A 556 -19.00 9.05 9.55
N LEU A 557 -19.88 8.67 8.62
CA LEU A 557 -21.16 8.04 8.89
C LEU A 557 -21.18 6.67 8.20
N SER A 558 -21.34 5.59 8.95
CA SER A 558 -21.49 4.24 8.40
C SER A 558 -22.93 3.77 8.53
N ALA A 559 -23.56 3.44 7.42
CA ALA A 559 -24.90 2.88 7.37
C ALA A 559 -24.85 1.38 7.06
N ARG A 560 -25.50 0.58 7.91
CA ARG A 560 -25.85 -0.82 7.60
C ARG A 560 -26.97 -0.88 6.55
N PRO A 561 -27.32 -2.06 6.00
CA PRO A 561 -28.46 -2.19 5.08
C PRO A 561 -29.72 -1.55 5.66
N LEU A 562 -30.39 -0.68 4.89
CA LEU A 562 -31.58 0.08 5.31
C LEU A 562 -31.35 1.08 6.46
N GLY A 563 -30.10 1.38 6.80
CA GLY A 563 -29.74 2.31 7.87
C GLY A 563 -29.91 3.79 7.48
N LEU A 564 -30.08 4.12 6.20
CA LEU A 564 -30.41 5.49 5.78
C LEU A 564 -31.93 5.69 5.73
N GLY A 565 -32.38 6.94 5.85
CA GLY A 565 -33.77 7.32 5.59
C GLY A 565 -34.10 7.25 4.09
N THR A 566 -35.26 7.74 3.69
CA THR A 566 -35.71 7.73 2.29
C THR A 566 -35.34 9.00 1.52
N GLY A 567 -34.88 10.04 2.23
CA GLY A 567 -34.45 11.31 1.63
C GLY A 567 -33.08 11.25 0.94
N PRO A 568 -32.65 12.34 0.27
CA PRO A 568 -31.36 12.39 -0.42
C PRO A 568 -30.16 12.34 0.54
N VAL A 569 -29.00 11.96 0.03
CA VAL A 569 -27.72 12.01 0.75
C VAL A 569 -26.85 13.12 0.14
N THR A 570 -26.33 14.01 0.98
CA THR A 570 -25.34 15.03 0.60
C THR A 570 -24.02 14.76 1.30
N LEU A 571 -22.94 14.65 0.54
CA LEU A 571 -21.59 14.42 1.02
C LEU A 571 -20.71 15.63 0.69
N ASN A 572 -20.15 16.29 1.71
CA ASN A 572 -19.27 17.44 1.53
C ASN A 572 -17.79 17.06 1.72
N ASN A 573 -16.88 17.99 1.43
CA ASN A 573 -15.45 17.73 1.23
C ASN A 573 -14.74 16.97 2.36
N ALA A 574 -15.08 17.22 3.62
CA ALA A 574 -14.46 16.55 4.76
C ALA A 574 -15.24 15.31 5.22
N GLY A 575 -16.46 15.09 4.69
CA GLY A 575 -17.33 13.99 5.06
C GLY A 575 -16.94 12.66 4.42
N ALA A 576 -17.25 11.57 5.12
CA ALA A 576 -17.16 10.21 4.61
C ALA A 576 -18.43 9.39 4.90
N ILE A 577 -18.90 8.63 3.90
CA ILE A 577 -20.00 7.68 4.07
C ILE A 577 -19.55 6.24 3.85
N GLY A 578 -19.80 5.38 4.82
CA GLY A 578 -19.59 3.94 4.76
C GLY A 578 -20.90 3.22 4.46
N ILE A 579 -20.91 2.32 3.49
CA ILE A 579 -22.08 1.49 3.15
C ILE A 579 -21.70 0.02 3.11
N GLY A 580 -22.68 -0.86 3.33
CA GLY A 580 -22.48 -2.30 3.20
C GLY A 580 -23.79 -3.08 3.12
N GLY A 581 -23.76 -4.22 2.42
CA GLY A 581 -24.88 -5.14 2.27
C GLY A 581 -25.88 -4.73 1.18
N ALA A 582 -27.17 -4.55 1.54
CA ALA A 582 -28.25 -4.30 0.56
C ALA A 582 -28.06 -2.98 -0.21
N PRO A 583 -28.56 -2.87 -1.46
CA PRO A 583 -28.40 -1.67 -2.27
C PRO A 583 -28.97 -0.41 -1.63
N VAL A 584 -28.17 0.65 -1.63
CA VAL A 584 -28.61 2.01 -1.27
C VAL A 584 -29.25 2.66 -2.49
N THR A 585 -30.53 3.04 -2.37
CA THR A 585 -31.32 3.62 -3.48
C THR A 585 -31.41 5.15 -3.43
N ASN A 586 -30.92 5.77 -2.36
CA ASN A 586 -30.96 7.22 -2.18
C ASN A 586 -30.22 7.95 -3.31
N THR A 587 -30.76 9.10 -3.72
CA THR A 587 -30.00 10.07 -4.55
C THR A 587 -28.81 10.58 -3.76
N LEU A 588 -27.62 10.59 -4.37
CA LEU A 588 -26.39 11.12 -3.79
C LEU A 588 -25.95 12.40 -4.51
N THR A 589 -25.71 13.46 -3.75
CA THR A 589 -24.93 14.62 -4.20
C THR A 589 -23.60 14.65 -3.45
N ALA A 590 -22.50 14.45 -4.16
CA ALA A 590 -21.16 14.49 -3.60
C ALA A 590 -20.44 15.77 -4.06
N ASN A 591 -20.27 16.71 -3.14
CA ASN A 591 -19.49 17.94 -3.33
C ASN A 591 -17.98 17.70 -3.17
N GLY A 592 -17.57 16.43 -2.99
CA GLY A 592 -16.23 15.94 -2.73
C GLY A 592 -16.34 14.75 -1.77
N GLY A 593 -15.51 14.72 -0.73
CA GLY A 593 -15.62 13.75 0.37
C GLY A 593 -15.19 12.33 -0.01
N SER A 594 -15.57 11.35 0.81
CA SER A 594 -15.22 9.94 0.60
C SER A 594 -16.41 8.98 0.72
N ILE A 595 -16.49 7.98 -0.15
CA ILE A 595 -17.43 6.87 -0.05
C ILE A 595 -16.62 5.59 0.18
N PHE A 596 -17.04 4.75 1.12
CA PHE A 596 -16.33 3.53 1.44
C PHE A 596 -17.18 2.31 1.75
N SER A 597 -16.58 1.13 1.63
CA SER A 597 -17.19 -0.15 2.02
C SER A 597 -16.16 -1.05 2.71
N GLY A 598 -16.43 -1.44 3.95
CA GLY A 598 -15.64 -2.44 4.70
C GLY A 598 -15.88 -3.89 4.27
N GLY A 599 -16.53 -4.10 3.13
CA GLY A 599 -16.86 -5.40 2.56
C GLY A 599 -17.49 -5.20 1.19
N ARG A 600 -18.70 -5.72 0.97
CA ARG A 600 -19.49 -5.52 -0.26
C ARG A 600 -20.47 -4.37 -0.09
N GLY A 601 -20.29 -3.30 -0.87
CA GLY A 601 -21.17 -2.13 -0.88
C GLY A 601 -21.81 -1.94 -2.25
N HIS A 602 -23.08 -1.55 -2.27
CA HIS A 602 -23.85 -1.32 -3.50
C HIS A 602 -24.63 -0.01 -3.40
N TRP A 603 -24.47 0.86 -4.40
CA TRP A 603 -25.25 2.08 -4.58
C TRP A 603 -25.98 2.02 -5.93
N SER A 604 -27.31 1.97 -5.90
CA SER A 604 -28.16 1.90 -7.10
C SER A 604 -28.94 3.19 -7.36
N GLY A 605 -28.98 4.10 -6.38
CA GLY A 605 -29.56 5.43 -6.56
C GLY A 605 -28.75 6.34 -7.49
N PRO A 606 -29.35 7.42 -8.02
CA PRO A 606 -28.65 8.39 -8.86
C PRO A 606 -27.50 9.07 -8.12
N VAL A 607 -26.38 9.32 -8.81
CA VAL A 607 -25.20 9.99 -8.22
C VAL A 607 -24.82 11.24 -9.02
N LYS A 608 -24.71 12.37 -8.32
CA LYS A 608 -24.21 13.64 -8.85
C LYS A 608 -22.91 14.04 -8.15
N LEU A 609 -21.83 14.13 -8.91
CA LEU A 609 -20.52 14.60 -8.46
C LEU A 609 -20.39 16.09 -8.78
N ASN A 610 -20.36 16.94 -7.76
CA ASN A 610 -20.03 18.36 -7.90
C ASN A 610 -18.56 18.65 -7.61
N GLY A 611 -17.86 17.75 -6.90
CA GLY A 611 -16.42 17.83 -6.63
C GLY A 611 -15.72 16.48 -6.84
N SER A 612 -14.40 16.42 -6.66
CA SER A 612 -13.65 15.16 -6.72
C SER A 612 -13.92 14.31 -5.48
N THR A 613 -14.57 13.17 -5.68
CA THR A 613 -14.97 12.24 -4.61
C THR A 613 -14.02 11.05 -4.54
N LYS A 614 -13.56 10.74 -3.33
CA LYS A 614 -12.69 9.59 -3.06
C LYS A 614 -13.52 8.33 -2.87
N LEU A 615 -13.11 7.23 -3.49
CA LEU A 615 -13.76 5.92 -3.36
C LEU A 615 -12.76 4.91 -2.81
N ARG A 616 -13.18 4.10 -1.84
CA ARG A 616 -12.34 3.01 -1.29
C ARG A 616 -13.21 1.80 -0.92
N ALA A 617 -12.68 0.60 -1.10
CA ALA A 617 -13.38 -0.62 -0.74
C ALA A 617 -12.39 -1.66 -0.23
N GLU A 618 -12.82 -2.51 0.70
CA GLU A 618 -12.04 -3.70 1.08
C GLU A 618 -12.26 -4.85 0.08
N GLU A 619 -13.51 -5.18 -0.26
CA GLU A 619 -13.83 -6.17 -1.31
C GLU A 619 -14.28 -5.47 -2.59
N PHE A 620 -15.47 -4.85 -2.58
CA PHE A 620 -15.91 -4.00 -3.67
C PHE A 620 -16.94 -2.94 -3.24
N LEU A 621 -16.98 -1.86 -4.01
CA LEU A 621 -18.03 -0.84 -3.99
C LEU A 621 -18.58 -0.71 -5.41
N GLU A 622 -19.85 -1.05 -5.57
CA GLU A 622 -20.52 -1.12 -6.86
C GLU A 622 -21.56 -0.02 -7.03
N PHE A 623 -21.43 0.73 -8.13
CA PHE A 623 -22.41 1.71 -8.59
C PHE A 623 -23.21 1.10 -9.73
N ASP A 624 -24.38 0.56 -9.39
CA ASP A 624 -25.31 -0.11 -10.31
C ASP A 624 -26.59 0.71 -10.49
N ASN A 625 -26.43 1.93 -11.01
CA ASN A 625 -27.50 2.90 -11.25
C ASN A 625 -27.89 2.93 -12.73
N LYS A 626 -28.32 1.78 -13.26
CA LYS A 626 -28.51 1.52 -14.71
C LYS A 626 -29.31 2.56 -15.49
N GLN A 627 -30.24 3.28 -14.86
CA GLN A 627 -31.09 4.27 -15.53
C GLN A 627 -30.54 5.70 -15.52
N GLU A 628 -30.01 6.18 -14.38
CA GLU A 628 -29.60 7.59 -14.22
C GLU A 628 -28.09 7.80 -14.16
N GLY A 629 -27.32 6.78 -13.78
CA GLY A 629 -25.87 6.85 -13.88
C GLY A 629 -25.17 7.76 -12.85
N ILE A 630 -23.88 8.00 -13.10
CA ILE A 630 -23.06 9.00 -12.38
C ILE A 630 -22.89 10.21 -13.28
N SER A 631 -23.22 11.41 -12.77
CA SER A 631 -23.22 12.67 -13.54
C SER A 631 -22.53 13.82 -12.79
N GLY A 632 -22.35 14.96 -13.46
CA GLY A 632 -21.89 16.22 -12.85
C GLY A 632 -20.43 16.61 -13.17
N PRO A 633 -20.00 17.82 -12.77
CA PRO A 633 -18.67 18.34 -13.10
C PRO A 633 -17.53 17.74 -12.27
N GLY A 634 -17.85 17.02 -11.19
CA GLY A 634 -16.89 16.39 -10.29
C GLY A 634 -16.25 15.14 -10.89
N GLY A 635 -15.23 14.63 -10.18
CA GLY A 635 -14.44 13.46 -10.60
C GLY A 635 -14.43 12.35 -9.56
N ILE A 636 -13.83 11.21 -9.92
CA ILE A 636 -13.70 10.04 -9.07
C ILE A 636 -12.21 9.77 -8.81
N THR A 637 -11.84 9.53 -7.56
CA THR A 637 -10.49 9.08 -7.19
C THR A 637 -10.57 7.81 -6.35
N GLN A 638 -10.22 6.67 -6.93
CA GLN A 638 -10.07 5.43 -6.18
C GLN A 638 -8.76 5.44 -5.40
N ILE A 639 -8.86 5.18 -4.10
CA ILE A 639 -7.74 5.12 -3.15
C ILE A 639 -7.79 3.82 -2.33
N GLY A 640 -6.67 3.46 -1.69
CA GLY A 640 -6.64 2.36 -0.74
C GLY A 640 -7.46 2.62 0.54
N GLN A 641 -7.97 1.56 1.14
CA GLN A 641 -8.66 1.57 2.44
C GLN A 641 -7.75 1.06 3.56
N PRO A 642 -7.57 1.83 4.66
CA PRO A 642 -6.88 1.36 5.87
C PRO A 642 -7.58 0.16 6.49
N VAL A 643 -6.89 -0.98 6.54
CA VAL A 643 -7.28 -2.20 7.25
C VAL A 643 -6.10 -2.64 8.11
N GLY A 644 -6.12 -2.24 9.38
CA GLY A 644 -4.97 -2.38 10.28
C GLY A 644 -3.79 -1.54 9.79
N HIS A 645 -2.64 -2.19 9.59
CA HIS A 645 -1.40 -1.59 9.07
C HIS A 645 -1.19 -1.82 7.56
N THR A 646 -2.24 -2.27 6.85
CA THR A 646 -2.23 -2.44 5.39
C THR A 646 -3.34 -1.59 4.79
N LEU A 647 -3.13 -1.01 3.61
CA LEU A 647 -4.24 -0.61 2.75
C LEU A 647 -4.57 -1.78 1.85
N LYS A 648 -5.84 -2.13 1.87
CA LYS A 648 -6.44 -2.96 0.84
C LYS A 648 -7.16 -2.02 -0.11
N SER A 649 -7.04 -2.26 -1.41
CA SER A 649 -7.97 -1.68 -2.38
C SER A 649 -8.66 -2.83 -3.08
N GLY A 650 -9.96 -2.93 -2.83
CA GLY A 650 -10.87 -3.79 -3.54
C GLY A 650 -11.20 -3.23 -4.91
N THR A 651 -12.35 -3.65 -5.42
CA THR A 651 -12.83 -3.26 -6.75
C THR A 651 -13.84 -2.12 -6.64
N ILE A 652 -13.64 -1.03 -7.40
CA ILE A 652 -14.70 -0.06 -7.66
C ILE A 652 -15.35 -0.44 -8.98
N LYS A 653 -16.66 -0.68 -8.97
CA LYS A 653 -17.41 -1.09 -10.16
C LYS A 653 -18.33 0.02 -10.62
N LEU A 654 -18.20 0.42 -11.88
CA LEU A 654 -19.01 1.45 -12.52
C LEU A 654 -19.86 0.83 -13.64
N PHE A 655 -21.09 0.43 -13.32
CA PHE A 655 -21.91 -0.41 -14.22
C PHE A 655 -23.05 0.35 -14.92
N GLY A 656 -23.46 1.51 -14.41
CA GLY A 656 -24.40 2.42 -15.07
C GLY A 656 -23.76 3.32 -16.13
N ARG A 657 -24.58 4.20 -16.73
CA ARG A 657 -24.11 5.26 -17.64
C ARG A 657 -23.27 6.28 -16.86
N ASN A 658 -22.04 6.58 -17.26
CA ASN A 658 -21.20 7.53 -16.53
C ASN A 658 -20.94 8.77 -17.39
N THR A 659 -21.56 9.90 -17.06
CA THR A 659 -21.54 11.15 -17.84
C THR A 659 -20.84 12.31 -17.12
N TYR A 660 -20.25 12.07 -15.95
CA TYR A 660 -19.47 13.08 -15.24
C TYR A 660 -18.26 13.52 -16.08
N THR A 661 -17.79 14.76 -15.86
CA THR A 661 -16.73 15.37 -16.67
C THR A 661 -15.42 15.62 -15.93
N GLY A 662 -15.42 15.51 -14.59
CA GLY A 662 -14.20 15.62 -13.81
C GLY A 662 -13.35 14.36 -13.86
N VAL A 663 -12.10 14.48 -13.41
CA VAL A 663 -11.06 13.46 -13.55
C VAL A 663 -11.44 12.11 -12.90
N THR A 664 -11.19 11.01 -13.63
CA THR A 664 -11.17 9.63 -13.14
C THR A 664 -9.74 9.23 -12.83
N ARG A 665 -9.47 8.90 -11.56
CA ARG A 665 -8.14 8.58 -11.07
C ARG A 665 -8.16 7.25 -10.33
N VAL A 666 -7.29 6.33 -10.72
CA VAL A 666 -7.05 5.05 -10.06
C VAL A 666 -5.67 5.09 -9.42
N GLU A 667 -5.61 5.48 -8.15
CA GLU A 667 -4.34 5.47 -7.40
C GLU A 667 -3.92 4.05 -6.99
N MET A 668 -4.91 3.22 -6.64
CA MET A 668 -4.68 1.85 -6.19
C MET A 668 -5.90 0.97 -6.41
N GLY A 669 -5.65 -0.28 -6.76
CA GLY A 669 -6.67 -1.32 -6.91
C GLY A 669 -7.29 -1.31 -8.28
N LEU A 670 -8.45 -1.96 -8.38
CA LEU A 670 -9.15 -2.18 -9.63
C LEU A 670 -10.34 -1.22 -9.76
N MET A 671 -10.37 -0.42 -10.82
CA MET A 671 -11.58 0.22 -11.32
C MET A 671 -12.11 -0.58 -12.51
N GLU A 672 -13.27 -1.20 -12.32
CA GLU A 672 -13.94 -2.02 -13.31
C GLU A 672 -15.10 -1.23 -13.93
N VAL A 673 -15.05 -1.01 -15.24
CA VAL A 673 -16.06 -0.25 -15.98
C VAL A 673 -16.74 -1.17 -16.97
N LEU A 674 -18.06 -1.33 -16.82
CA LEU A 674 -18.83 -2.24 -17.66
C LEU A 674 -19.15 -1.63 -19.02
N SER A 675 -19.77 -0.44 -19.02
CA SER A 675 -20.50 0.05 -20.20
C SER A 675 -20.15 1.48 -20.62
N SER A 676 -19.81 2.36 -19.68
CA SER A 676 -19.71 3.79 -19.97
C SER A 676 -18.68 4.52 -19.14
N LEU A 677 -17.90 5.40 -19.76
CA LEU A 677 -17.05 6.40 -19.09
C LEU A 677 -17.02 7.69 -19.93
N TYR A 678 -17.35 8.84 -19.33
CA TYR A 678 -17.53 10.13 -20.02
C TYR A 678 -18.52 10.06 -21.19
N ASN A 679 -19.67 9.41 -20.98
CA ASN A 679 -20.70 9.19 -21.99
C ASN A 679 -20.18 8.46 -23.26
N ASN A 680 -19.05 7.77 -23.13
CA ASN A 680 -18.31 7.15 -24.23
C ASN A 680 -17.85 8.13 -25.32
N GLU A 681 -17.58 9.38 -24.95
CA GLU A 681 -17.09 10.40 -25.86
C GLU A 681 -15.54 10.39 -25.91
N PRO A 682 -14.91 9.99 -27.03
CA PRO A 682 -13.46 9.84 -27.09
C PRO A 682 -12.66 11.13 -26.84
N ALA A 683 -13.28 12.30 -27.03
CA ALA A 683 -12.71 13.61 -26.73
C ALA A 683 -12.40 13.80 -25.23
N HIS A 684 -13.08 13.05 -24.35
CA HIS A 684 -12.87 13.10 -22.90
C HIS A 684 -11.90 12.04 -22.40
N TRP A 685 -11.52 11.06 -23.23
CA TRP A 685 -10.55 10.01 -22.88
C TRP A 685 -9.11 10.52 -23.03
N THR A 686 -8.79 11.59 -22.33
CA THR A 686 -7.49 12.25 -22.40
C THR A 686 -6.61 11.86 -21.21
N PRO A 687 -5.29 12.02 -21.31
CA PRO A 687 -4.39 11.83 -20.16
C PRO A 687 -4.64 12.78 -18.99
N ALA A 688 -5.37 13.88 -19.19
CA ALA A 688 -5.77 14.80 -18.13
C ALA A 688 -6.97 14.30 -17.33
N ASN A 689 -7.86 13.56 -17.99
CA ASN A 689 -9.11 13.11 -17.42
C ASN A 689 -9.04 11.68 -16.89
N ILE A 690 -8.20 10.81 -17.45
CA ILE A 690 -8.08 9.41 -17.02
C ILE A 690 -6.65 9.15 -16.57
N ILE A 691 -6.50 8.87 -15.27
CA ILE A 691 -5.22 8.77 -14.59
C ILE A 691 -5.14 7.40 -13.92
N VAL A 692 -4.10 6.63 -14.23
CA VAL A 692 -3.89 5.30 -13.65
C VAL A 692 -2.46 5.21 -13.12
N ASN A 693 -2.32 5.11 -11.81
CA ASN A 693 -1.03 5.09 -11.14
C ASN A 693 -0.32 3.75 -11.37
N GLY A 694 0.96 3.81 -11.76
CA GLY A 694 1.74 2.62 -12.12
C GLY A 694 2.32 1.80 -10.97
N ALA A 695 2.05 2.23 -9.74
CA ALA A 695 2.34 1.51 -8.53
C ALA A 695 1.43 0.31 -8.27
N ALA A 696 0.12 0.52 -8.49
CA ALA A 696 -0.93 -0.38 -8.01
C ALA A 696 -2.31 -0.16 -8.67
N GLY A 697 -2.42 0.75 -9.65
CA GLY A 697 -3.69 1.08 -10.31
C GLY A 697 -3.96 0.21 -11.53
N GLU A 698 -5.20 -0.29 -11.63
CA GLU A 698 -5.74 -0.98 -12.80
C GLU A 698 -7.06 -0.34 -13.22
N LEU A 699 -7.14 0.13 -14.46
CA LEU A 699 -8.40 0.42 -15.13
C LEU A 699 -8.75 -0.76 -16.02
N ARG A 700 -9.89 -1.42 -15.77
CA ARG A 700 -10.36 -2.57 -16.54
C ARG A 700 -11.68 -2.26 -17.22
N LEU A 701 -11.72 -2.48 -18.53
CA LEU A 701 -12.94 -2.40 -19.33
C LEU A 701 -13.47 -3.80 -19.64
N HIS A 702 -14.78 -3.98 -19.49
CA HIS A 702 -15.47 -5.12 -20.10
C HIS A 702 -15.66 -4.85 -21.59
N ILE A 703 -15.39 -5.86 -22.41
CA ILE A 703 -15.46 -5.75 -23.86
C ILE A 703 -16.19 -6.91 -24.55
N GLY A 704 -16.96 -6.57 -25.58
CA GLY A 704 -17.51 -7.52 -26.54
C GLY A 704 -18.83 -8.19 -26.13
N GLY A 705 -19.28 -8.02 -24.89
CA GLY A 705 -20.61 -8.44 -24.44
C GLY A 705 -21.71 -7.40 -24.65
N PRO A 706 -22.99 -7.76 -24.44
CA PRO A 706 -24.12 -6.84 -24.57
C PRO A 706 -24.02 -5.65 -23.61
N GLY A 707 -24.03 -4.42 -24.14
CA GLY A 707 -23.94 -3.19 -23.36
C GLY A 707 -22.53 -2.86 -22.84
N GLU A 708 -21.53 -3.68 -23.17
CA GLU A 708 -20.12 -3.46 -22.84
C GLU A 708 -19.44 -2.56 -23.90
N PHE A 709 -18.17 -2.18 -23.64
CA PHE A 709 -17.38 -1.47 -24.65
C PHE A 709 -17.10 -2.37 -25.86
N THR A 710 -17.01 -1.77 -27.05
CA THR A 710 -16.42 -2.47 -28.20
C THR A 710 -14.89 -2.48 -28.10
N VAL A 711 -14.24 -3.43 -28.78
CA VAL A 711 -12.77 -3.49 -28.81
C VAL A 711 -12.16 -2.22 -29.44
N GLU A 712 -12.86 -1.59 -30.39
CA GLU A 712 -12.45 -0.32 -31.02
C GLU A 712 -12.53 0.86 -30.05
N GLN A 713 -13.54 0.90 -29.18
CA GLN A 713 -13.66 1.90 -28.13
C GLN A 713 -12.51 1.76 -27.13
N ALA A 714 -12.25 0.53 -26.65
CA ALA A 714 -11.15 0.25 -25.75
C ALA A 714 -9.79 0.62 -26.38
N ALA A 715 -9.59 0.29 -27.66
CA ALA A 715 -8.41 0.68 -28.43
C ALA A 715 -8.22 2.19 -28.53
N THR A 716 -9.32 2.92 -28.77
CA THR A 716 -9.31 4.37 -28.88
C THR A 716 -8.98 5.03 -27.55
N MET A 717 -9.58 4.55 -26.45
CA MET A 717 -9.25 5.02 -25.11
C MET A 717 -7.78 4.80 -24.80
N LEU A 718 -7.27 3.57 -24.97
CA LEU A 718 -5.89 3.22 -24.69
C LEU A 718 -4.88 4.07 -25.48
N ARG A 719 -5.14 4.32 -26.77
CA ARG A 719 -4.31 5.23 -27.58
C ARG A 719 -4.36 6.65 -27.03
N ASN A 720 -5.53 7.19 -26.73
CA ASN A 720 -5.64 8.60 -26.33
C ASN A 720 -4.96 8.86 -24.97
N ILE A 721 -5.13 7.97 -23.99
CA ILE A 721 -4.58 8.13 -22.63
C ILE A 721 -3.05 7.91 -22.54
N THR A 722 -2.40 7.45 -23.62
CA THR A 722 -0.94 7.23 -23.70
C THR A 722 -0.19 8.35 -24.46
N THR A 723 -0.88 9.33 -25.04
CA THR A 723 -0.27 10.35 -25.95
C THR A 723 0.60 11.42 -25.27
N GLY A 724 0.44 11.71 -23.97
CA GLY A 724 1.26 12.68 -23.24
C GLY A 724 0.85 12.80 -21.77
N ILE A 725 1.76 13.10 -20.83
CA ILE A 725 1.47 12.98 -19.38
C ILE A 725 1.77 14.20 -18.53
N ASN A 726 1.78 15.42 -19.09
CA ASN A 726 1.92 16.63 -18.26
C ASN A 726 0.81 16.76 -17.18
N GLN A 727 -0.19 15.87 -17.17
CA GLN A 727 -1.27 15.75 -16.17
C GLN A 727 -1.59 14.29 -15.75
N ASN A 728 -0.64 13.35 -15.89
CA ASN A 728 -0.69 11.94 -15.45
C ASN A 728 -1.76 11.03 -16.10
N GLY A 729 -1.57 10.58 -17.35
CA GLY A 729 -2.43 9.55 -17.98
C GLY A 729 -2.24 8.12 -17.44
N LEU A 730 -2.07 7.13 -18.32
CA LEU A 730 -1.64 5.78 -17.91
C LEU A 730 -0.15 5.81 -17.52
N MET A 731 0.19 5.87 -16.22
CA MET A 731 1.57 6.06 -15.77
C MET A 731 2.44 4.82 -16.01
N ALA A 732 3.77 4.95 -15.93
CA ALA A 732 4.68 3.81 -16.07
C ALA A 732 4.39 2.71 -15.02
N GLY A 733 4.03 1.51 -15.47
CA GLY A 733 3.57 0.39 -14.64
C GLY A 733 2.05 0.34 -14.45
N GLY A 734 1.30 1.33 -14.94
CA GLY A 734 -0.15 1.39 -14.84
C GLY A 734 -0.77 0.29 -15.68
N THR A 735 -1.80 -0.38 -15.13
CA THR A 735 -2.42 -1.52 -15.80
C THR A 735 -3.69 -1.10 -16.54
N PHE A 736 -3.75 -1.45 -17.83
CA PHE A 736 -4.96 -1.38 -18.63
C PHE A 736 -5.48 -2.79 -18.89
N GLY A 737 -6.64 -3.11 -18.30
CA GLY A 737 -7.26 -4.42 -18.33
C GLY A 737 -8.37 -4.50 -19.38
N LEU A 738 -8.44 -5.63 -20.09
CA LEU A 738 -9.50 -5.98 -21.03
C LEU A 738 -10.15 -7.28 -20.55
N ASP A 739 -11.39 -7.19 -20.08
CA ASP A 739 -12.19 -8.33 -19.65
C ASP A 739 -13.11 -8.80 -20.77
N THR A 740 -12.92 -10.04 -21.22
CA THR A 740 -13.74 -10.64 -22.28
C THR A 740 -14.72 -11.67 -21.70
N SER A 741 -15.21 -11.47 -20.47
CA SER A 741 -16.16 -12.41 -19.84
C SER A 741 -17.52 -12.44 -20.53
N GLY A 742 -18.02 -11.29 -20.99
CA GLY A 742 -19.28 -11.17 -21.73
C GLY A 742 -19.17 -11.42 -23.23
N ALA A 743 -17.95 -11.52 -23.78
CA ALA A 743 -17.72 -11.67 -25.20
C ALA A 743 -18.20 -13.03 -25.74
N THR A 744 -19.01 -12.99 -26.81
CA THR A 744 -19.50 -14.19 -27.50
C THR A 744 -18.60 -14.67 -28.63
N ASN A 745 -17.73 -13.80 -29.13
CA ASN A 745 -16.75 -14.06 -30.19
C ASN A 745 -15.35 -13.55 -29.79
N ALA A 746 -14.32 -13.95 -30.52
CA ALA A 746 -12.98 -13.41 -30.34
C ALA A 746 -12.95 -11.89 -30.60
N GLN A 747 -12.34 -11.13 -29.70
CA GLN A 747 -12.21 -9.68 -29.80
C GLN A 747 -10.83 -9.34 -30.39
N GLU A 748 -10.77 -8.63 -31.51
CA GLU A 748 -9.50 -8.30 -32.18
C GLU A 748 -9.06 -6.86 -31.95
N LEU A 749 -7.93 -6.69 -31.25
CA LEU A 749 -7.25 -5.43 -31.03
C LEU A 749 -6.12 -5.26 -32.05
N SER A 750 -6.45 -4.62 -33.18
CA SER A 750 -5.52 -4.35 -34.30
C SER A 750 -4.80 -2.99 -34.20
N ALA A 751 -5.21 -2.15 -33.25
CA ALA A 751 -4.63 -0.85 -33.02
C ALA A 751 -3.16 -0.94 -32.54
N SER A 752 -2.31 -0.02 -33.00
CA SER A 752 -0.99 0.19 -32.40
C SER A 752 -1.11 0.80 -31.00
N ILE A 753 -0.46 0.14 -30.04
CA ILE A 753 -0.35 0.53 -28.64
C ILE A 753 1.10 0.94 -28.39
N ALA A 754 1.29 2.02 -27.65
CA ALA A 754 2.60 2.57 -27.31
C ALA A 754 2.71 2.84 -25.79
N ASP A 755 3.95 3.01 -25.34
CA ASP A 755 4.21 3.53 -23.99
C ASP A 755 3.65 4.94 -23.83
N SER A 756 3.31 5.28 -22.59
CA SER A 756 2.96 6.64 -22.22
C SER A 756 4.16 7.57 -22.29
N LYS A 757 3.97 8.78 -22.86
CA LYS A 757 5.05 9.76 -23.10
C LYS A 757 5.08 10.90 -22.08
N GLY A 758 6.28 11.34 -21.66
CA GLY A 758 6.54 12.52 -20.82
C GLY A 758 7.07 12.17 -19.40
N PRO A 759 7.06 13.11 -18.42
CA PRO A 759 7.52 12.86 -17.04
C PRO A 759 6.59 11.94 -16.23
N GLY A 760 7.09 10.78 -15.75
CA GLY A 760 6.28 9.75 -15.06
C GLY A 760 5.70 8.65 -15.97
N GLY A 761 6.02 8.71 -17.26
CA GLY A 761 5.58 7.79 -18.30
C GLY A 761 6.60 6.71 -18.58
N GLY A 762 6.25 5.76 -19.44
CA GLY A 762 7.07 4.60 -19.74
C GLY A 762 6.23 3.36 -20.00
N GLY A 763 6.83 2.20 -19.77
CA GLY A 763 6.23 0.89 -19.98
C GLY A 763 4.87 0.75 -19.30
N ILE A 764 3.82 0.57 -20.09
CA ILE A 764 2.47 0.26 -19.59
C ILE A 764 2.27 -1.24 -19.41
N VAL A 765 1.36 -1.65 -18.53
CA VAL A 765 1.00 -3.06 -18.35
C VAL A 765 -0.32 -3.33 -19.05
N LEU A 766 -0.34 -4.31 -19.95
CA LEU A 766 -1.57 -4.80 -20.57
C LEU A 766 -2.03 -6.07 -19.88
N LYS A 767 -3.32 -6.14 -19.53
CA LYS A 767 -3.89 -7.29 -18.84
C LYS A 767 -5.11 -7.84 -19.57
N LYS A 768 -5.07 -9.12 -19.90
CA LYS A 768 -6.20 -9.89 -20.41
C LYS A 768 -6.90 -10.61 -19.25
N CYS A 769 -8.21 -10.39 -19.11
CA CYS A 769 -9.10 -11.03 -18.14
C CYS A 769 -10.29 -11.70 -18.82
N GLY A 770 -11.06 -12.47 -18.05
CA GLY A 770 -12.30 -13.08 -18.53
C GLY A 770 -12.10 -14.31 -19.42
N ARG A 771 -13.18 -15.08 -19.63
CA ARG A 771 -13.11 -16.41 -20.26
C ARG A 771 -12.94 -16.38 -21.78
N GLY A 772 -13.37 -15.31 -22.45
CA GLY A 772 -13.28 -15.18 -23.91
C GLY A 772 -11.86 -15.08 -24.47
N THR A 773 -11.78 -14.95 -25.79
CA THR A 773 -10.52 -14.80 -26.54
C THR A 773 -10.29 -13.34 -26.91
N LEU A 774 -9.12 -12.81 -26.57
CA LEU A 774 -8.59 -11.54 -27.10
C LEU A 774 -7.50 -11.87 -28.12
N LYS A 775 -7.59 -11.31 -29.31
CA LYS A 775 -6.54 -11.36 -30.34
C LYS A 775 -5.88 -9.99 -30.39
N ILE A 776 -4.55 -9.95 -30.30
CA ILE A 776 -3.78 -8.72 -30.53
C ILE A 776 -2.97 -8.91 -31.81
N SER A 777 -3.20 -8.05 -32.80
CA SER A 777 -2.57 -8.13 -34.12
C SER A 777 -1.89 -6.82 -34.54
N GLY A 778 -2.05 -5.74 -33.76
CA GLY A 778 -1.42 -4.46 -34.03
C GLY A 778 0.11 -4.51 -33.94
N ALA A 779 0.78 -3.65 -34.72
CA ALA A 779 2.21 -3.39 -34.57
C ALA A 779 2.44 -2.51 -33.33
N ASN A 780 2.59 -3.15 -32.17
CA ASN A 780 2.66 -2.48 -30.88
C ASN A 780 4.11 -2.19 -30.48
N THR A 781 4.32 -1.05 -29.81
CA THR A 781 5.63 -0.53 -29.39
C THR A 781 5.73 -0.34 -27.88
N PHE A 782 4.67 -0.61 -27.12
CA PHE A 782 4.74 -0.58 -25.65
C PHE A 782 5.82 -1.54 -25.16
N SER A 783 6.54 -1.14 -24.12
CA SER A 783 7.64 -1.92 -23.57
C SER A 783 7.24 -2.74 -22.36
N GLY A 784 6.19 -2.36 -21.61
CA GLY A 784 5.86 -2.99 -20.34
C GLY A 784 5.20 -4.38 -20.44
N GLN A 785 4.90 -4.95 -19.28
CA GLN A 785 4.51 -6.36 -19.13
C GLN A 785 3.15 -6.69 -19.75
N THR A 786 2.99 -7.98 -20.08
CA THR A 786 1.69 -8.56 -20.46
C THR A 786 1.23 -9.55 -19.39
N ILE A 787 0.00 -9.41 -18.91
CA ILE A 787 -0.61 -10.29 -17.90
C ILE A 787 -1.82 -11.00 -18.50
N LEU A 788 -1.90 -12.32 -18.35
CA LEU A 788 -3.04 -13.15 -18.69
C LEU A 788 -3.62 -13.72 -17.39
N ALA A 789 -4.76 -13.20 -16.97
CA ALA A 789 -5.45 -13.60 -15.74
C ALA A 789 -6.70 -14.46 -16.01
N GLY A 790 -6.81 -15.01 -17.21
CA GLY A 790 -7.91 -15.91 -17.63
C GLY A 790 -8.20 -15.85 -19.13
N GLY A 791 -8.85 -16.91 -19.62
CA GLY A 791 -9.23 -17.06 -21.04
C GLY A 791 -8.03 -17.16 -21.97
N ALA A 792 -8.22 -16.83 -23.25
CA ALA A 792 -7.18 -16.96 -24.27
C ALA A 792 -6.68 -15.60 -24.79
N LEU A 793 -5.37 -15.48 -24.98
CA LEU A 793 -4.72 -14.42 -25.71
C LEU A 793 -4.08 -14.98 -26.99
N SER A 794 -4.52 -14.50 -28.15
CA SER A 794 -3.99 -14.89 -29.46
C SER A 794 -3.09 -13.81 -30.04
N VAL A 795 -1.88 -14.19 -30.46
CA VAL A 795 -0.85 -13.30 -31.00
C VAL A 795 -0.14 -13.92 -32.18
N ASP A 796 0.36 -13.10 -33.09
CA ASP A 796 1.19 -13.56 -34.22
C ASP A 796 2.68 -13.28 -34.02
N SER A 797 3.04 -12.45 -33.03
CA SER A 797 4.40 -12.09 -32.71
C SER A 797 4.58 -11.67 -31.25
N LEU A 798 5.60 -12.23 -30.60
CA LEU A 798 5.98 -11.92 -29.24
C LEU A 798 7.04 -10.82 -29.23
N ASN A 799 8.13 -10.94 -29.99
CA ASN A 799 9.38 -10.17 -29.87
C ASN A 799 10.33 -10.69 -28.78
N SER A 800 11.53 -10.10 -28.69
CA SER A 800 12.59 -10.40 -27.70
C SER A 800 13.05 -9.13 -26.99
N VAL A 801 13.61 -9.29 -25.79
CA VAL A 801 14.32 -8.26 -25.03
C VAL A 801 15.67 -7.98 -25.68
N LEU A 802 16.48 -9.03 -25.91
CA LEU A 802 17.75 -8.92 -26.62
C LEU A 802 17.52 -9.05 -28.13
N ASN A 803 18.05 -8.10 -28.89
CA ASN A 803 17.97 -8.08 -30.36
C ASN A 803 16.52 -8.15 -30.89
N GLY A 804 15.56 -7.58 -30.15
CA GLY A 804 14.16 -7.48 -30.55
C GLY A 804 13.93 -6.54 -31.74
N ARG A 805 12.76 -6.66 -32.35
CA ARG A 805 12.22 -5.77 -33.38
C ARG A 805 11.65 -4.49 -32.74
N ALA A 806 11.44 -3.45 -33.55
CA ALA A 806 10.83 -2.21 -33.10
C ALA A 806 9.36 -2.37 -32.62
N SER A 807 8.66 -3.42 -33.07
CA SER A 807 7.27 -3.69 -32.71
C SER A 807 6.88 -5.16 -32.88
N SER A 808 5.82 -5.59 -32.20
CA SER A 808 5.14 -6.91 -32.36
C SER A 808 3.71 -6.85 -31.83
N SER A 809 2.96 -7.97 -31.84
CA SER A 809 1.65 -8.04 -31.15
C SER A 809 1.78 -7.73 -29.65
N LEU A 810 2.84 -8.22 -29.00
CA LEU A 810 3.08 -8.02 -27.57
C LEU A 810 4.11 -6.93 -27.25
N GLY A 811 4.34 -5.98 -28.17
CA GLY A 811 5.20 -4.84 -27.91
C GLY A 811 6.71 -5.08 -28.07
N ALA A 812 7.50 -4.11 -27.62
CA ALA A 812 8.96 -4.07 -27.76
C ALA A 812 9.62 -3.92 -26.37
N PRO A 813 9.89 -5.03 -25.68
CA PRO A 813 10.35 -4.99 -24.30
C PRO A 813 11.83 -4.57 -24.24
N ARG A 814 12.23 -3.85 -23.20
CA ARG A 814 13.61 -3.32 -23.07
C ARG A 814 14.42 -3.99 -21.98
N THR A 815 13.76 -4.57 -20.99
CA THR A 815 14.38 -5.27 -19.87
C THR A 815 13.74 -6.63 -19.68
N THR A 816 14.38 -7.51 -18.90
CA THR A 816 13.82 -8.82 -18.55
C THR A 816 12.53 -8.70 -17.73
N SER A 817 12.42 -7.65 -16.92
CA SER A 817 11.18 -7.35 -16.19
C SER A 817 10.07 -6.94 -17.15
N ASP A 818 10.37 -6.04 -18.08
CA ASP A 818 9.42 -5.55 -19.08
C ASP A 818 8.92 -6.66 -20.03
N GLY A 819 9.82 -7.56 -20.42
CA GLY A 819 9.51 -8.69 -21.32
C GLY A 819 8.84 -9.89 -20.64
N GLU A 820 8.46 -9.78 -19.37
CA GLU A 820 7.78 -10.86 -18.67
C GLU A 820 6.31 -11.00 -19.12
N ILE A 821 5.89 -12.24 -19.38
CA ILE A 821 4.51 -12.59 -19.63
C ILE A 821 4.01 -13.38 -18.42
N MET A 822 3.14 -12.77 -17.63
CA MET A 822 2.55 -13.41 -16.45
C MET A 822 1.29 -14.16 -16.85
N MET A 823 1.17 -15.41 -16.46
CA MET A 823 0.05 -16.28 -16.80
C MET A 823 -0.53 -16.94 -15.56
N SER A 824 -1.82 -16.74 -15.32
CA SER A 824 -2.58 -17.34 -14.22
C SER A 824 -4.03 -17.62 -14.62
N GLY A 825 -4.82 -18.21 -13.71
CA GLY A 825 -6.28 -18.29 -13.84
C GLY A 825 -6.75 -19.21 -14.96
N GLY A 826 -6.00 -20.26 -15.30
CA GLY A 826 -6.38 -21.17 -16.39
C GLY A 826 -6.13 -20.59 -17.79
N SER A 827 -5.24 -19.60 -17.92
CA SER A 827 -5.06 -18.87 -19.18
C SER A 827 -4.35 -19.66 -20.28
N THR A 828 -4.67 -19.29 -21.53
CA THR A 828 -4.05 -19.83 -22.75
C THR A 828 -3.35 -18.72 -23.53
N LEU A 829 -2.08 -18.94 -23.88
CA LEU A 829 -1.37 -18.14 -24.87
C LEU A 829 -1.35 -18.91 -26.20
N ILE A 830 -2.04 -18.37 -27.21
CA ILE A 830 -2.15 -18.94 -28.55
C ILE A 830 -1.19 -18.18 -29.47
N TYR A 831 -0.21 -18.89 -30.02
CA TYR A 831 0.66 -18.35 -31.05
C TYR A 831 0.15 -18.75 -32.43
N THR A 832 0.03 -17.78 -33.34
CA THR A 832 -0.49 -17.95 -34.71
C THR A 832 0.50 -17.49 -35.79
N GLY A 833 1.72 -17.13 -35.38
CA GLY A 833 2.72 -16.53 -36.25
C GLY A 833 3.40 -17.51 -37.22
N LYS A 834 4.23 -16.95 -38.11
CA LYS A 834 4.98 -17.69 -39.14
C LYS A 834 6.27 -18.35 -38.62
N GLY A 835 6.64 -18.08 -37.37
CA GLY A 835 7.83 -18.62 -36.71
C GLY A 835 8.62 -17.53 -35.98
N GLU A 836 9.01 -17.79 -34.74
CA GLU A 836 9.67 -16.84 -33.85
C GLU A 836 10.47 -17.53 -32.74
N THR A 837 11.61 -16.94 -32.39
CA THR A 837 12.37 -17.25 -31.16
C THR A 837 12.32 -16.03 -30.26
N THR A 838 12.00 -16.24 -28.99
CA THR A 838 11.89 -15.19 -27.97
C THR A 838 12.68 -15.54 -26.71
N ASP A 839 13.33 -14.53 -26.16
CA ASP A 839 13.98 -14.58 -24.83
C ASP A 839 13.07 -14.00 -23.72
N ARG A 840 11.78 -13.80 -24.00
CA ARG A 840 10.84 -13.41 -22.96
C ARG A 840 10.68 -14.48 -21.91
N THR A 841 10.54 -14.03 -20.67
CA THR A 841 10.29 -14.91 -19.52
C THR A 841 8.80 -15.13 -19.36
N LEU A 842 8.37 -16.41 -19.30
CA LEU A 842 7.04 -16.76 -18.83
C LEU A 842 7.06 -16.88 -17.30
N ASN A 843 6.08 -16.27 -16.62
CA ASN A 843 5.93 -16.34 -15.17
C ASN A 843 4.55 -16.87 -14.75
N LEU A 844 4.52 -17.78 -13.78
CA LEU A 844 3.31 -18.41 -13.23
C LEU A 844 3.11 -18.01 -11.75
N PRO A 845 2.51 -16.82 -11.48
CA PRO A 845 2.43 -16.28 -10.12
C PRO A 845 1.26 -16.81 -9.26
N GLY A 846 0.22 -17.44 -9.83
CA GLY A 846 -1.00 -17.77 -9.07
C GLY A 846 -0.96 -19.11 -8.31
N ALA A 847 -1.98 -19.30 -7.47
CA ALA A 847 -2.14 -20.49 -6.64
C ALA A 847 -2.79 -21.62 -7.47
N ARG A 848 -2.09 -22.75 -7.61
CA ARG A 848 -2.58 -23.94 -8.36
C ARG A 848 -2.89 -23.69 -9.83
N ASP A 849 -2.14 -22.79 -10.46
CA ASP A 849 -2.37 -22.45 -11.86
C ASP A 849 -2.08 -23.61 -12.81
N THR A 850 -3.00 -23.79 -13.75
CA THR A 850 -2.77 -24.46 -15.02
C THR A 850 -2.67 -23.40 -16.10
N ILE A 851 -1.59 -23.40 -16.89
CA ILE A 851 -1.48 -22.55 -18.08
C ILE A 851 -1.41 -23.39 -19.34
N THR A 852 -1.84 -22.84 -20.47
CA THR A 852 -1.77 -23.51 -21.77
C THR A 852 -0.95 -22.69 -22.76
N LEU A 853 0.03 -23.31 -23.39
CA LEU A 853 0.73 -22.79 -24.56
C LEU A 853 0.22 -23.53 -25.80
N ASP A 854 -0.45 -22.81 -26.68
CA ASP A 854 -1.05 -23.35 -27.89
C ASP A 854 -0.25 -22.90 -29.12
N GLN A 855 0.49 -23.85 -29.70
CA GLN A 855 1.20 -23.66 -30.95
C GLN A 855 0.25 -23.89 -32.14
N SER A 856 -0.44 -22.83 -32.54
CA SER A 856 -1.37 -22.78 -33.67
C SER A 856 -0.81 -21.98 -34.86
N GLY A 857 0.50 -21.71 -34.87
CA GLY A 857 1.21 -21.01 -35.93
C GLY A 857 1.69 -21.92 -37.05
N LEU A 858 2.39 -21.32 -38.02
CA LEU A 858 2.89 -22.01 -39.21
C LEU A 858 4.38 -22.38 -39.13
N GLY A 859 5.12 -21.86 -38.14
CA GLY A 859 6.55 -22.12 -37.97
C GLY A 859 6.96 -22.26 -36.51
N LEU A 860 8.26 -22.51 -36.28
CA LEU A 860 8.83 -22.74 -34.96
C LEU A 860 8.45 -21.64 -33.97
N TRP A 861 7.97 -21.98 -32.77
CA TRP A 861 7.77 -21.05 -31.66
C TRP A 861 8.66 -21.47 -30.50
N LYS A 862 9.71 -20.68 -30.22
CA LYS A 862 10.77 -21.07 -29.29
C LYS A 862 10.95 -20.06 -28.17
N PHE A 863 10.91 -20.51 -26.92
CA PHE A 863 11.31 -19.73 -25.74
C PHE A 863 12.72 -20.13 -25.29
N THR A 864 13.62 -19.16 -25.14
CA THR A 864 15.02 -19.41 -24.72
C THR A 864 15.30 -19.10 -23.26
N SER A 865 14.49 -18.27 -22.62
CA SER A 865 14.69 -17.88 -21.21
C SER A 865 14.06 -18.89 -20.27
N THR A 866 14.75 -19.14 -19.15
CA THR A 866 14.21 -19.91 -18.02
C THR A 866 12.88 -19.35 -17.56
N PHE A 867 11.94 -20.25 -17.31
CA PHE A 867 10.61 -19.89 -16.79
C PHE A 867 10.75 -19.46 -15.34
N VAL A 868 9.92 -18.51 -14.92
CA VAL A 868 9.80 -18.13 -13.52
C VAL A 868 8.51 -18.74 -12.98
N ILE A 869 8.59 -19.39 -11.83
CA ILE A 869 7.44 -20.05 -11.24
C ILE A 869 7.24 -19.48 -9.84
N SER A 870 6.83 -18.21 -9.79
CA SER A 870 6.88 -17.41 -8.57
C SER A 870 5.72 -17.66 -7.59
N GLY A 871 4.72 -18.48 -7.94
CA GLY A 871 3.62 -18.80 -7.01
C GLY A 871 4.07 -19.73 -5.87
N TYR A 872 4.25 -19.17 -4.67
CA TYR A 872 4.76 -19.84 -3.48
C TYR A 872 3.97 -21.09 -3.06
N ALA A 873 4.69 -22.18 -2.73
CA ALA A 873 4.17 -23.40 -2.08
C ALA A 873 2.96 -24.09 -2.73
N GLU A 874 2.65 -23.82 -3.99
CA GLU A 874 1.50 -24.40 -4.69
C GLU A 874 1.94 -25.08 -5.98
N ASN A 875 1.44 -26.30 -6.22
CA ASN A 875 1.69 -27.03 -7.47
C ASN A 875 1.28 -26.23 -8.70
N LYS A 876 1.95 -26.45 -9.82
CA LYS A 876 1.68 -25.79 -11.11
C LYS A 876 1.52 -26.82 -12.22
N MET A 877 0.79 -26.47 -13.27
CA MET A 877 0.68 -27.29 -14.47
C MET A 877 0.89 -26.45 -15.73
N ILE A 878 1.75 -26.94 -16.62
CA ILE A 878 1.95 -26.39 -17.96
C ILE A 878 1.35 -27.38 -18.97
N ILE A 879 0.43 -26.91 -19.80
CA ILE A 879 -0.13 -27.66 -20.91
C ILE A 879 0.48 -27.13 -22.21
N LEU A 880 1.08 -28.03 -22.99
CA LEU A 880 1.57 -27.77 -24.33
C LEU A 880 0.58 -28.37 -25.32
N THR A 881 0.00 -27.56 -26.19
CA THR A 881 -0.98 -28.00 -27.19
C THR A 881 -0.71 -27.39 -28.57
N GLY A 882 -1.60 -27.65 -29.51
CA GLY A 882 -1.52 -27.25 -30.92
C GLY A 882 -1.79 -28.44 -31.83
N SER A 883 -2.46 -28.19 -32.95
CA SER A 883 -2.84 -29.22 -33.93
C SER A 883 -2.06 -29.13 -35.24
N ASN A 884 -1.24 -28.10 -35.40
CA ASN A 884 -0.52 -27.80 -36.63
C ASN A 884 0.76 -28.65 -36.76
N ALA A 885 1.29 -28.77 -37.99
CA ALA A 885 2.58 -29.43 -38.24
C ALA A 885 3.80 -28.64 -37.70
N ALA A 886 3.60 -27.38 -37.32
CA ALA A 886 4.64 -26.54 -36.72
C ALA A 886 5.05 -27.06 -35.33
N THR A 887 6.24 -26.66 -34.89
CA THR A 887 6.82 -27.12 -33.62
C THR A 887 6.87 -25.99 -32.59
N GLY A 888 6.50 -26.29 -31.35
CA GLY A 888 6.83 -25.44 -30.19
C GLY A 888 8.11 -25.93 -29.52
N GLU A 889 8.92 -25.06 -28.95
CA GLU A 889 10.14 -25.43 -28.24
C GLU A 889 10.32 -24.62 -26.94
N LEU A 890 10.56 -25.32 -25.84
CA LEU A 890 10.99 -24.74 -24.57
C LEU A 890 12.48 -25.06 -24.36
N ALA A 891 13.33 -24.07 -24.66
CA ALA A 891 14.78 -24.15 -24.49
C ALA A 891 15.25 -23.56 -23.15
N GLY A 892 14.44 -22.73 -22.51
CA GLY A 892 14.64 -22.33 -21.12
C GLY A 892 14.34 -23.46 -20.13
N ASN A 893 14.94 -23.38 -18.93
CA ASN A 893 14.69 -24.36 -17.88
C ASN A 893 13.26 -24.20 -17.30
N LEU A 894 12.69 -25.33 -16.91
CA LEU A 894 11.51 -25.47 -16.07
C LEU A 894 11.94 -25.99 -14.70
N ASP A 895 11.57 -25.26 -13.67
CA ASP A 895 11.91 -25.57 -12.28
C ASP A 895 10.64 -25.84 -11.45
N ASP A 896 10.79 -26.16 -10.17
CA ASP A 896 9.66 -26.17 -9.24
C ASP A 896 9.49 -24.76 -8.61
N PRO A 897 8.26 -24.39 -8.20
CA PRO A 897 8.06 -23.14 -7.47
C PRO A 897 8.87 -23.10 -6.17
N TYR A 898 9.32 -21.91 -5.79
CA TYR A 898 9.98 -21.74 -4.49
C TYR A 898 9.01 -22.08 -3.36
N ASP A 899 9.45 -22.97 -2.48
CA ASP A 899 8.75 -23.40 -1.27
C ASP A 899 9.79 -23.70 -0.20
N ARG A 900 9.68 -23.08 0.97
CA ARG A 900 10.56 -23.37 2.11
C ARG A 900 10.55 -24.85 2.52
N LYS A 901 9.46 -25.57 2.23
CA LYS A 901 9.30 -27.01 2.52
C LYS A 901 9.68 -27.92 1.35
N GLY A 902 9.94 -27.36 0.16
CA GLY A 902 10.29 -28.11 -1.05
C GLY A 902 9.24 -29.13 -1.50
N LYS A 903 7.94 -28.89 -1.24
CA LYS A 903 6.85 -29.81 -1.58
C LYS A 903 6.14 -29.45 -2.88
N ALA A 904 6.13 -28.19 -3.24
CA ALA A 904 5.43 -27.72 -4.42
C ALA A 904 6.17 -28.13 -5.70
N THR A 905 5.42 -28.57 -6.71
CA THR A 905 5.96 -29.16 -7.94
C THR A 905 5.35 -28.54 -9.19
N THR A 906 6.10 -28.53 -10.29
CA THR A 906 5.60 -28.16 -11.62
C THR A 906 5.36 -29.42 -12.44
N ALA A 907 4.13 -29.61 -12.91
CA ALA A 907 3.73 -30.69 -13.82
C ALA A 907 3.69 -30.22 -15.28
N LEU A 908 3.89 -31.13 -16.21
CA LEU A 908 3.83 -30.88 -17.65
C LEU A 908 2.85 -31.82 -18.32
N THR A 909 1.99 -31.32 -19.21
CA THR A 909 1.14 -32.14 -20.07
C THR A 909 1.29 -31.73 -21.52
N LYS A 910 1.66 -32.66 -22.39
CA LYS A 910 1.58 -32.49 -23.84
C LYS A 910 0.25 -33.05 -24.33
N SER A 911 -0.64 -32.16 -24.80
CA SER A 911 -1.93 -32.46 -25.43
C SER A 911 -1.95 -31.97 -26.88
N GLY A 912 -2.95 -32.36 -27.68
CA GLY A 912 -3.03 -32.01 -29.12
C GLY A 912 -2.10 -32.83 -30.03
N SER A 913 -2.37 -32.82 -31.34
CA SER A 913 -1.67 -33.65 -32.32
C SER A 913 -0.27 -33.14 -32.70
N GLY A 914 0.05 -31.87 -32.43
CA GLY A 914 1.31 -31.23 -32.83
C GLY A 914 2.55 -31.72 -32.07
N LYS A 915 3.72 -31.20 -32.47
CA LYS A 915 5.03 -31.52 -31.85
C LYS A 915 5.51 -30.38 -30.93
N TRP A 916 6.00 -30.75 -29.74
CA TRP A 916 6.75 -29.84 -28.87
C TRP A 916 8.13 -30.42 -28.53
N ILE A 917 9.14 -29.56 -28.38
CA ILE A 917 10.50 -29.91 -27.99
C ILE A 917 10.80 -29.32 -26.61
N LEU A 918 11.35 -30.12 -25.71
CA LEU A 918 12.03 -29.66 -24.50
C LEU A 918 13.54 -29.76 -24.73
N SER A 919 14.21 -28.62 -24.80
CA SER A 919 15.66 -28.55 -25.00
C SER A 919 16.41 -27.88 -23.84
N GLY A 920 15.67 -27.29 -22.89
CA GLY A 920 16.22 -26.83 -21.61
C GLY A 920 16.77 -27.95 -20.73
N ARG A 921 17.47 -27.56 -19.66
CA ARG A 921 17.96 -28.47 -18.62
C ARG A 921 17.07 -28.31 -17.39
N ASN A 922 16.05 -29.14 -17.29
CA ASN A 922 14.95 -28.96 -16.35
C ASN A 922 15.23 -29.61 -15.00
N THR A 923 14.69 -29.03 -13.92
CA THR A 923 14.77 -29.60 -12.56
C THR A 923 13.42 -29.76 -11.87
N PHE A 924 12.31 -29.45 -12.54
CA PHE A 924 10.97 -29.70 -11.97
C PHE A 924 10.77 -31.18 -11.64
N THR A 925 10.01 -31.45 -10.58
CA THR A 925 9.80 -32.82 -10.07
C THR A 925 8.39 -33.35 -10.28
N GLY A 926 7.45 -32.50 -10.70
CA GLY A 926 6.07 -32.90 -10.98
C GLY A 926 5.96 -33.83 -12.20
N PRO A 927 4.81 -34.51 -12.37
CA PRO A 927 4.61 -35.50 -13.42
C PRO A 927 4.60 -34.86 -14.82
N THR A 928 5.12 -35.61 -15.80
CA THR A 928 5.01 -35.31 -17.24
C THR A 928 4.08 -36.31 -17.92
N LYS A 929 3.01 -35.80 -18.53
CA LYS A 929 2.04 -36.60 -19.29
C LYS A 929 2.13 -36.27 -20.77
N VAL A 930 2.16 -37.28 -21.63
CA VAL A 930 2.02 -37.13 -23.09
C VAL A 930 0.74 -37.84 -23.51
N THR A 931 -0.32 -37.06 -23.73
CA THR A 931 -1.65 -37.61 -24.02
C THR A 931 -1.95 -37.68 -25.50
N GLN A 932 -1.38 -36.79 -26.31
CA GLN A 932 -1.52 -36.78 -27.76
C GLN A 932 -0.27 -36.15 -28.43
N GLY A 933 -0.06 -36.50 -29.71
CA GLY A 933 1.00 -35.94 -30.54
C GLY A 933 2.39 -36.37 -30.09
N THR A 934 3.40 -35.52 -30.31
CA THR A 934 4.80 -35.83 -29.98
C THR A 934 5.39 -34.83 -28.99
N LEU A 935 5.95 -35.32 -27.88
CA LEU A 935 6.89 -34.58 -27.04
C LEU A 935 8.31 -35.05 -27.36
N SER A 936 9.19 -34.16 -27.80
CA SER A 936 10.59 -34.46 -28.10
C SER A 936 11.50 -33.93 -26.99
N LEU A 937 12.44 -34.74 -26.54
CA LEU A 937 13.44 -34.43 -25.53
C LEU A 937 14.79 -34.30 -26.24
N ALA A 938 15.43 -33.14 -26.17
CA ALA A 938 16.64 -32.86 -26.96
C ALA A 938 17.96 -33.20 -26.25
N ASN A 939 17.92 -33.50 -24.95
CA ASN A 939 19.10 -33.85 -24.15
C ASN A 939 18.73 -34.69 -22.91
N GLY A 940 19.73 -35.32 -22.26
CA GLY A 940 19.55 -36.18 -21.07
C GLY A 940 19.05 -35.51 -19.79
N ARG A 941 18.76 -34.20 -19.81
CA ARG A 941 18.13 -33.41 -18.72
C ARG A 941 16.90 -32.62 -19.21
N SER A 942 16.28 -33.04 -20.30
CA SER A 942 15.04 -32.41 -20.79
C SER A 942 13.85 -32.64 -19.85
N LEU A 943 13.96 -33.58 -18.90
CA LEU A 943 13.03 -33.78 -17.78
C LEU A 943 13.83 -33.83 -16.47
N GLY A 944 13.15 -33.62 -15.34
CA GLY A 944 13.73 -33.83 -14.02
C GLY A 944 13.96 -35.32 -13.74
N ASP A 945 15.00 -35.64 -12.97
CA ASP A 945 15.42 -37.02 -12.69
C ASP A 945 14.42 -37.82 -11.83
N LYS A 946 13.53 -37.13 -11.12
CA LYS A 946 12.46 -37.71 -10.29
C LYS A 946 11.08 -37.64 -10.95
N THR A 947 10.97 -37.04 -12.13
CA THR A 947 9.69 -36.86 -12.83
C THR A 947 9.04 -38.20 -13.14
N GLU A 948 7.76 -38.35 -12.80
CA GLU A 948 6.95 -39.46 -13.30
C GLU A 948 6.53 -39.19 -14.75
N VAL A 949 6.69 -40.16 -15.65
CA VAL A 949 6.35 -40.03 -17.07
C VAL A 949 5.22 -40.98 -17.44
N ASP A 950 4.15 -40.45 -18.02
CA ASP A 950 3.00 -41.23 -18.49
C ASP A 950 2.69 -40.90 -19.96
N ILE A 951 2.72 -41.91 -20.83
CA ILE A 951 2.48 -41.77 -22.26
C ILE A 951 1.21 -42.55 -22.62
N SER A 952 0.18 -41.85 -23.09
CA SER A 952 -1.11 -42.43 -23.50
C SER A 952 -0.99 -43.17 -24.84
N ASP A 953 -1.95 -44.07 -25.10
CA ASP A 953 -2.04 -44.76 -26.40
C ASP A 953 -2.20 -43.74 -27.55
N GLY A 954 -1.40 -43.90 -28.60
CA GLY A 954 -1.38 -43.00 -29.76
C GLY A 954 -0.54 -41.73 -29.59
N ALA A 955 0.03 -41.49 -28.40
CA ALA A 955 1.00 -40.43 -28.16
C ALA A 955 2.45 -40.93 -28.28
N MET A 956 3.39 -40.01 -28.46
CA MET A 956 4.79 -40.34 -28.71
C MET A 956 5.74 -39.47 -27.87
N LEU A 957 6.71 -40.12 -27.23
CA LEU A 957 7.89 -39.48 -26.67
C LEU A 957 9.09 -39.73 -27.58
N GLN A 958 9.68 -38.66 -28.12
CA GLN A 958 10.82 -38.71 -29.02
C GLN A 958 12.10 -38.35 -28.27
N LEU A 959 13.04 -39.28 -28.15
CA LEU A 959 14.32 -39.11 -27.47
C LEU A 959 15.40 -38.67 -28.47
N ASP A 960 15.44 -37.37 -28.77
CA ASP A 960 16.35 -36.73 -29.73
C ASP A 960 17.73 -36.41 -29.10
N PHE A 961 18.31 -37.37 -28.39
CA PHE A 961 19.65 -37.29 -27.82
C PHE A 961 20.35 -38.65 -27.82
N LYS A 962 21.66 -38.68 -27.57
CA LYS A 962 22.41 -39.92 -27.34
C LYS A 962 22.68 -40.10 -25.85
N GLY A 963 22.57 -41.33 -25.35
CA GLY A 963 22.81 -41.67 -23.94
C GLY A 963 21.53 -41.92 -23.15
N GLU A 964 21.68 -41.92 -21.82
CA GLU A 964 20.62 -42.26 -20.86
C GLU A 964 20.05 -40.99 -20.18
N MET A 965 18.74 -40.96 -19.96
CA MET A 965 18.04 -40.02 -19.08
C MET A 965 17.31 -40.79 -17.98
N ARG A 966 17.39 -40.29 -16.74
CA ARG A 966 16.67 -40.86 -15.61
C ARG A 966 15.32 -40.18 -15.41
N VAL A 967 14.33 -40.97 -15.00
CA VAL A 967 12.98 -40.54 -14.60
C VAL A 967 12.58 -41.31 -13.34
N GLY A 968 11.58 -40.84 -12.60
CA GLY A 968 11.17 -41.48 -11.34
C GLY A 968 10.28 -42.71 -11.53
N LYS A 969 9.29 -42.61 -12.43
CA LYS A 969 8.41 -43.73 -12.83
C LYS A 969 8.06 -43.59 -14.29
N LEU A 970 7.69 -44.71 -14.92
CA LEU A 970 7.28 -44.75 -16.31
C LEU A 970 5.99 -45.55 -16.46
N SER A 971 5.04 -45.02 -17.23
CA SER A 971 3.78 -45.67 -17.59
C SER A 971 3.50 -45.54 -19.08
N PHE A 972 2.96 -46.62 -19.66
CA PHE A 972 2.52 -46.67 -21.06
C PHE A 972 1.06 -47.10 -21.13
N GLY A 973 0.20 -46.31 -21.78
CA GLY A 973 -1.24 -46.60 -21.88
C GLY A 973 -1.91 -46.79 -20.51
N GLY A 974 -1.47 -46.04 -19.50
CA GLY A 974 -1.93 -46.18 -18.11
C GLY A 974 -1.38 -47.38 -17.34
N LYS A 975 -0.45 -48.16 -17.92
CA LYS A 975 0.20 -49.31 -17.27
C LYS A 975 1.59 -48.96 -16.76
N PRO A 976 1.86 -49.02 -15.44
CA PRO A 976 3.19 -48.83 -14.88
C PRO A 976 4.20 -49.83 -15.45
N GLN A 977 5.42 -49.37 -15.68
CA GLN A 977 6.54 -50.17 -16.15
C GLN A 977 7.48 -50.52 -14.99
N PRO A 978 8.03 -51.75 -14.93
CA PRO A 978 9.05 -52.09 -13.93
C PRO A 978 10.30 -51.23 -14.12
N SER A 979 11.17 -51.15 -13.10
CA SER A 979 12.46 -50.47 -13.25
C SER A 979 13.31 -51.14 -14.32
N GLY A 980 13.87 -50.34 -15.22
CA GLY A 980 14.59 -50.84 -16.37
C GLY A 980 15.03 -49.74 -17.32
N THR A 981 15.36 -50.13 -18.55
CA THR A 981 15.75 -49.20 -19.62
C THR A 981 14.80 -49.32 -20.79
N TYR A 982 14.31 -48.18 -21.28
CA TYR A 982 13.26 -48.09 -22.29
C TYR A 982 13.71 -47.21 -23.46
N ASP A 983 13.61 -47.72 -24.67
CA ASP A 983 14.05 -47.06 -25.90
C ASP A 983 13.09 -47.36 -27.07
N ALA A 984 13.46 -46.89 -28.26
CA ALA A 984 12.66 -47.11 -29.47
C ALA A 984 12.55 -48.59 -29.88
N LYS A 985 13.42 -49.48 -29.40
CA LYS A 985 13.36 -50.92 -29.67
C LYS A 985 12.46 -51.64 -28.66
N SER A 986 12.54 -51.28 -27.38
CA SER A 986 11.77 -51.94 -26.33
C SER A 986 10.32 -51.42 -26.21
N ALA A 987 10.05 -50.16 -26.58
CA ALA A 987 8.71 -49.58 -26.55
C ALA A 987 8.35 -48.77 -27.83
N PRO A 988 8.43 -49.36 -29.04
CA PRO A 988 8.30 -48.65 -30.33
C PRO A 988 6.96 -47.93 -30.55
N LYS A 989 5.91 -48.33 -29.81
CA LYS A 989 4.59 -47.68 -29.85
C LYS A 989 4.57 -46.33 -29.13
N PHE A 990 5.44 -46.13 -28.15
CA PHE A 990 5.45 -44.96 -27.25
C PHE A 990 6.74 -44.14 -27.35
N ILE A 991 7.85 -44.76 -27.78
CA ILE A 991 9.18 -44.16 -27.82
C ILE A 991 9.77 -44.21 -29.23
N LYS A 992 10.38 -43.11 -29.67
CA LYS A 992 11.24 -43.00 -30.86
C LYS A 992 12.56 -42.31 -30.53
N GLY A 993 13.53 -42.35 -31.44
CA GLY A 993 14.80 -41.63 -31.32
C GLY A 993 15.98 -42.52 -30.93
N LEU A 994 17.09 -41.87 -30.52
CA LEU A 994 18.37 -42.52 -30.22
C LEU A 994 18.67 -42.65 -28.73
N GLY A 995 17.90 -41.95 -27.88
CA GLY A 995 18.11 -41.92 -26.43
C GLY A 995 17.49 -43.13 -25.72
N VAL A 996 17.82 -43.26 -24.44
CA VAL A 996 17.32 -44.31 -23.54
C VAL A 996 16.77 -43.66 -22.27
N LEU A 997 15.57 -44.08 -21.83
CA LEU A 997 15.03 -43.75 -20.52
C LEU A 997 15.37 -44.82 -19.49
N LYS A 998 15.62 -44.42 -18.24
CA LYS A 998 15.78 -45.30 -17.10
C LYS A 998 14.90 -44.87 -15.93
N ASN A 999 14.08 -45.77 -15.41
CA ASN A 999 13.17 -45.57 -14.27
C ASN A 999 13.52 -46.43 -13.06
#